data_AF-A0A970KC62-F1
#
_entry.id   AF-A0A970KC62-F1
#
_cell.length_a   1.000
_cell.length_b   1.000
_cell.length_c   1.000
_cell.angle_alpha   90.00
_cell.angle_beta   90.00
_cell.angle_gamma   90.00
#
_symmetry.space_group_name_H-M   'P 1'
#
loop_
_entity.id
_entity.type
_entity.pdbx_description
1 polymer ?
#
loop_
_entity_poly.entity_id
_entity_poly.type
_entity_poly.pdbx_seq_one_letter_code
_entity_poly.pdbx_strand_id
1 'polypeptide(L)'
;MKRCNVNIARLFLLVMMVTGISFFAGGQDERPLKSHYGNMIDPHGQYRFLNVFINIIYDETPWVDPIEDPNDTWPEAYEQGINTAVPVYLGQFMDTEYYSSGGYGIMTRLYRESSFDRLVLLGDFVVVNLRQSQIAKSNDRHFGKELGVFSLQAMVRAAIELINKNGGLKTIYGYNDISEYDRFSPTSMGKPKPKEANGKIDFIQIMTRNTTYVDTSFVRDGKTVNHRLQYGQLRYGQGWGNYKPPVDLRLAGESYGYDLGTIQCVGDVNITDNPTNIIQHEFSHNLFGGNNFHASGGNHYTGGGTNTFIGAEGGYGLMGSYHSSLLSCNGYERWRMQWTSPEYNPLGHPIQAGGVPSDLSREDGPGSFVLRDFVSTGDAIRILLPYKDEGASNQYLWLENHQVGRNNKLDYHQYALDFYGAPLNPCRPEGTPGIYAYIQVGKDVLEGSSAEVFPWNETDNLRVVSAEGNWDFELMDPEFSCVAYNPSSRTELRLKPNPLAGYQDQTTHFFPPEGQDVIKRVDGAGVAIKYFSRRAGDKDVSFSYYGDTLDAFTGKAYMNLGTNPPAANVTTYYVNQRHEGDNNHTVSNQNTNTSHIYLSGLRIGMEDTGQGTFRVEVRWDDYEVDQDVRWTGNIVVKEKVILKEKRVIELNQSRTPNQITRDSVSGLFARPTSLKLEEGAEFRLLKRSRLDLSQKSSFVIEDGSLLEIGDGAELRLGQGDTLRIAAGARVHIQGKGRLRVDKGGVVCLEQGAEVVLEKGRRNLKLHRRTVIPQGYANPRKLIPGK
;
A
#
# COMPACT_ATOMS: atom_id res chain seq x y z
N MET A 1 -30.53 45.67 45.23
CA MET A 1 -30.13 44.27 45.49
C MET A 1 -30.64 43.39 44.36
N LYS A 2 -29.73 42.64 43.71
CA LYS A 2 -29.89 41.69 42.57
C LYS A 2 -30.39 42.26 41.23
N ARG A 3 -29.50 42.34 40.23
CA ARG A 3 -29.52 41.60 38.92
C ARG A 3 -28.57 42.20 37.86
N CYS A 4 -27.83 41.29 37.22
CA CYS A 4 -27.39 41.20 35.80
C CYS A 4 -26.86 42.40 34.97
N ASN A 5 -25.66 42.14 34.42
CA ASN A 5 -25.22 42.26 33.01
C ASN A 5 -24.86 43.60 32.34
N VAL A 6 -23.58 43.65 31.92
CA VAL A 6 -23.06 43.89 30.55
C VAL A 6 -23.36 45.25 29.89
N ASN A 7 -22.34 46.09 29.65
CA ASN A 7 -21.69 46.32 28.33
C ASN A 7 -20.86 47.64 28.23
N ILE A 8 -19.77 47.57 27.46
CA ILE A 8 -19.27 48.57 26.48
C ILE A 8 -18.39 49.79 26.92
N ALA A 9 -17.25 49.89 26.21
CA ALA A 9 -16.61 51.06 25.55
C ALA A 9 -15.38 51.80 26.15
N ARG A 10 -14.38 51.90 25.24
CA ARG A 10 -13.50 53.04 24.86
C ARG A 10 -12.44 53.47 25.90
N LEU A 11 -11.15 53.57 25.53
CA LEU A 11 -10.47 54.69 24.83
C LEU A 11 -8.96 54.27 24.76
N PHE A 12 -8.14 54.41 23.70
CA PHE A 12 -7.71 55.63 23.01
C PHE A 12 -6.84 55.31 21.76
N LEU A 13 -6.97 56.17 20.74
CA LEU A 13 -6.23 56.36 19.48
C LEU A 13 -4.72 56.69 19.67
N LEU A 14 -3.80 56.16 18.83
CA LEU A 14 -3.18 56.77 17.62
C LEU A 14 -2.03 57.80 17.89
N VAL A 15 -0.81 57.51 17.42
CA VAL A 15 0.04 58.34 16.52
C VAL A 15 1.37 57.63 16.19
N MET A 16 1.70 57.70 14.89
CA MET A 16 2.83 57.24 14.08
C MET A 16 4.25 57.23 14.68
N MET A 17 5.04 56.24 14.30
CA MET A 17 6.35 56.49 13.68
C MET A 17 6.75 55.40 12.69
N VAL A 18 7.11 55.89 11.50
CA VAL A 18 7.53 55.20 10.29
C VAL A 18 8.92 54.61 10.48
N THR A 19 9.07 53.30 10.29
CA THR A 19 10.33 52.71 9.83
C THR A 19 10.02 51.69 8.74
N GLY A 20 10.56 51.98 7.55
CA GLY A 20 10.35 51.20 6.34
C GLY A 20 10.82 49.77 6.52
N ILE A 21 9.87 48.85 6.49
CA ILE A 21 10.11 47.48 6.09
C ILE A 21 9.40 47.36 4.75
N SER A 22 10.19 47.40 3.68
CA SER A 22 9.75 46.97 2.36
C SER A 22 9.26 45.54 2.49
N PHE A 23 7.96 45.35 2.65
CA PHE A 23 7.32 44.10 2.31
C PHE A 23 7.54 43.94 0.81
N PHE A 24 8.52 43.10 0.45
CA PHE A 24 8.47 42.41 -0.83
C PHE A 24 7.14 41.65 -0.84
N ALA A 25 6.14 42.24 -1.49
CA ALA A 25 5.03 41.48 -2.05
C ALA A 25 5.64 40.61 -3.16
N GLY A 26 6.30 39.52 -2.75
CA GLY A 26 6.48 38.39 -3.63
C GLY A 26 5.08 37.85 -3.88
N GLY A 27 4.51 38.16 -5.04
CA GLY A 27 3.29 37.52 -5.51
C GLY A 27 3.53 36.02 -5.44
N GLN A 28 2.93 35.36 -4.45
CA GLN A 28 2.78 33.92 -4.50
C GLN A 28 1.89 33.68 -5.71
N ASP A 29 2.43 33.02 -6.73
CA ASP A 29 1.65 32.50 -7.84
C ASP A 29 0.54 31.63 -7.22
N GLU A 30 -0.67 32.18 -7.09
CA GLU A 30 -1.86 31.62 -6.42
C GLU A 30 -2.44 30.42 -7.16
N ARG A 31 -1.67 29.76 -8.02
CA ARG A 31 -2.13 28.59 -8.76
C ARG A 31 -2.14 27.38 -7.82
N PRO A 32 -3.22 26.58 -7.84
CA PRO A 32 -3.26 25.35 -7.08
C PRO A 32 -2.13 24.41 -7.55
N LEU A 33 -1.53 23.70 -6.60
CA LEU A 33 -0.52 22.69 -6.88
C LEU A 33 -1.20 21.53 -7.61
N LYS A 34 -0.52 20.89 -8.56
CA LYS A 34 -1.03 19.74 -9.30
C LYS A 34 -0.10 18.54 -9.18
N SER A 35 -0.68 17.38 -8.92
CA SER A 35 0.02 16.11 -8.78
C SER A 35 0.90 15.78 -10.00
N HIS A 36 0.40 16.05 -11.21
CA HIS A 36 1.09 15.69 -12.47
C HIS A 36 2.34 16.55 -12.76
N TYR A 37 2.65 17.56 -11.94
CA TYR A 37 3.94 18.25 -12.00
C TYR A 37 5.02 17.59 -11.13
N GLY A 38 4.70 16.44 -10.52
CA GLY A 38 5.59 15.66 -9.68
C GLY A 38 5.98 16.36 -8.39
N ASN A 39 6.81 15.69 -7.60
CA ASN A 39 7.41 16.26 -6.41
C ASN A 39 8.59 17.17 -6.79
N MET A 40 9.75 16.58 -7.11
CA MET A 40 10.99 17.32 -7.39
C MET A 40 11.36 17.33 -8.88
N ILE A 41 11.01 16.28 -9.62
CA ILE A 41 11.24 16.17 -11.07
C ILE A 41 9.92 16.27 -11.84
N ASP A 42 9.94 16.82 -13.06
CA ASP A 42 8.79 16.79 -13.95
C ASP A 42 8.60 15.35 -14.46
N PRO A 43 7.43 14.73 -14.27
CA PRO A 43 7.15 13.38 -14.74
C PRO A 43 6.95 13.32 -16.28
N HIS A 44 7.20 14.42 -17.01
CA HIS A 44 7.09 14.51 -18.45
C HIS A 44 8.36 15.08 -19.10
N GLY A 45 9.25 14.23 -19.59
CA GLY A 45 10.44 14.68 -20.31
C GLY A 45 11.42 13.56 -20.60
N GLN A 46 12.52 13.94 -21.25
CA GLN A 46 13.68 13.09 -21.48
C GLN A 46 14.87 13.68 -20.72
N TYR A 47 15.41 12.89 -19.79
CA TYR A 47 16.48 13.30 -18.89
C TYR A 47 17.65 12.33 -19.01
N ARG A 48 18.89 12.84 -18.97
CA ARG A 48 20.08 12.01 -18.80
C ARG A 48 20.57 12.14 -17.37
N PHE A 49 20.69 11.01 -16.69
CA PHE A 49 21.23 10.95 -15.35
C PHE A 49 22.73 10.71 -15.41
N LEU A 50 23.47 11.46 -14.61
CA LEU A 50 24.87 11.17 -14.35
C LEU A 50 24.94 10.07 -13.28
N ASN A 51 25.46 8.91 -13.65
CA ASN A 51 25.61 7.79 -12.73
C ASN A 51 27.07 7.65 -12.27
N VAL A 52 27.31 7.78 -10.98
CA VAL A 52 28.64 7.65 -10.37
C VAL A 52 28.69 6.37 -9.53
N PHE A 53 29.42 5.38 -10.03
CA PHE A 53 29.66 4.10 -9.39
C PHE A 53 30.95 4.20 -8.57
N ILE A 54 30.88 3.99 -7.26
CA ILE A 54 32.01 4.10 -6.33
C ILE A 54 32.34 2.71 -5.78
N ASN A 55 33.59 2.30 -5.98
CA ASN A 55 34.16 1.10 -5.40
C ASN A 55 35.25 1.48 -4.40
N ILE A 56 35.19 0.94 -3.18
CA ILE A 56 36.17 1.20 -2.14
C ILE A 56 37.23 0.09 -2.16
N ILE A 57 38.49 0.49 -2.30
CA ILE A 57 39.64 -0.36 -2.09
C ILE A 57 40.00 -0.23 -0.61
N TYR A 58 39.68 -1.25 0.19
CA TYR A 58 39.92 -1.29 1.64
C TYR A 58 41.42 -1.51 1.97
N ASP A 59 42.27 -0.56 1.59
CA ASP A 59 43.73 -0.65 1.70
C ASP A 59 44.26 -0.54 3.15
N GLU A 60 43.47 0.01 4.07
CA GLU A 60 43.84 0.12 5.49
C GLU A 60 43.17 -0.95 6.36
N THR A 61 41.94 -1.36 6.01
CA THR A 61 41.20 -2.38 6.75
C THR A 61 40.53 -3.39 5.81
N PRO A 62 41.29 -4.29 5.14
CA PRO A 62 40.74 -5.24 4.17
C PRO A 62 39.65 -6.15 4.75
N TRP A 63 39.72 -6.49 6.04
CA TRP A 63 38.78 -7.40 6.71
C TRP A 63 37.35 -6.85 6.84
N VAL A 64 37.09 -5.56 6.54
CA VAL A 64 35.74 -4.97 6.61
C VAL A 64 35.04 -4.91 5.27
N ASP A 65 35.74 -5.22 4.17
CA ASP A 65 35.04 -5.32 2.89
C ASP A 65 33.87 -6.32 3.06
N PRO A 66 32.61 -5.86 2.90
CA PRO A 66 31.44 -6.71 3.10
C PRO A 66 31.29 -7.78 2.00
N ILE A 67 32.16 -7.78 0.98
CA ILE A 67 32.12 -8.69 -0.16
C ILE A 67 33.21 -9.74 0.00
N GLU A 68 32.83 -10.91 0.52
CA GLU A 68 33.76 -12.02 0.80
C GLU A 68 34.14 -12.81 -0.47
N ASP A 69 33.19 -13.01 -1.40
CA ASP A 69 33.36 -13.75 -2.64
C ASP A 69 32.96 -12.86 -3.84
N PRO A 70 33.86 -11.98 -4.32
CA PRO A 70 33.53 -11.04 -5.37
C PRO A 70 33.22 -11.77 -6.68
N ASN A 71 32.13 -11.36 -7.33
CA ASN A 71 31.77 -11.86 -8.65
C ASN A 71 32.32 -10.95 -9.78
N ASP A 72 32.23 -11.42 -11.03
CA ASP A 72 32.72 -10.70 -12.22
C ASP A 72 31.75 -9.62 -12.74
N THR A 73 30.62 -9.39 -12.08
CA THR A 73 29.54 -8.53 -12.59
C THR A 73 29.80 -7.07 -12.30
N TRP A 74 30.26 -6.75 -11.09
CA TRP A 74 31.01 -5.56 -10.76
C TRP A 74 32.34 -5.97 -10.13
N PRO A 75 33.42 -6.06 -10.94
CA PRO A 75 34.68 -6.61 -10.49
C PRO A 75 35.33 -5.75 -9.39
N GLU A 76 36.13 -6.40 -8.56
CA GLU A 76 36.99 -5.71 -7.58
C GLU A 76 38.03 -4.83 -8.29
N ALA A 77 38.46 -3.74 -7.63
CA ALA A 77 39.53 -2.90 -8.11
C ALA A 77 40.74 -2.99 -7.17
N TYR A 78 41.92 -3.24 -7.73
CA TYR A 78 43.17 -3.28 -6.98
C TYR A 78 43.95 -1.97 -7.07
N GLU A 79 43.63 -1.14 -8.06
CA GLU A 79 44.27 0.15 -8.28
C GLU A 79 43.23 1.27 -8.26
N GLN A 80 43.63 2.39 -7.66
CA GLN A 80 42.84 3.60 -7.70
C GLN A 80 42.79 4.13 -9.13
N GLY A 81 41.61 4.55 -9.56
CA GLY A 81 41.41 5.04 -10.91
C GLY A 81 39.99 5.41 -11.22
N ILE A 82 39.78 5.82 -12.46
CA ILE A 82 38.47 6.16 -13.03
C ILE A 82 38.25 5.27 -14.25
N ASN A 83 37.03 4.75 -14.39
CA ASN A 83 36.59 3.88 -15.49
C ASN A 83 37.44 2.62 -15.67
N THR A 84 37.95 2.10 -14.55
CA THR A 84 38.50 0.74 -14.44
C THR A 84 37.57 -0.08 -13.54
N ALA A 85 37.65 -1.42 -13.59
CA ALA A 85 36.74 -2.32 -12.87
C ALA A 85 35.25 -1.99 -13.14
N VAL A 86 34.92 -1.81 -14.42
CA VAL A 86 33.61 -1.33 -14.87
C VAL A 86 32.56 -2.44 -14.76
N PRO A 87 31.37 -2.18 -14.19
CA PRO A 87 30.28 -3.16 -14.18
C PRO A 87 29.89 -3.58 -15.60
N VAL A 88 29.66 -4.86 -15.83
CA VAL A 88 29.38 -5.41 -17.17
C VAL A 88 27.96 -5.10 -17.67
N TYR A 89 27.08 -4.65 -16.77
CA TYR A 89 25.64 -4.50 -17.00
C TYR A 89 25.18 -3.04 -17.25
N LEU A 90 26.09 -2.07 -17.31
CA LEU A 90 25.69 -0.64 -17.36
C LEU A 90 24.71 -0.32 -18.51
N GLY A 91 24.96 -0.85 -19.71
CA GLY A 91 24.06 -0.67 -20.87
C GLY A 91 22.73 -1.46 -20.78
N GLN A 92 22.66 -2.46 -19.89
CA GLN A 92 21.41 -3.17 -19.58
C GLN A 92 20.63 -2.47 -18.46
N PHE A 93 21.27 -1.56 -17.70
CA PHE A 93 20.63 -0.82 -16.64
C PHE A 93 19.88 0.41 -17.17
N MET A 94 20.54 1.27 -17.94
CA MET A 94 19.92 2.43 -18.59
C MET A 94 20.42 2.58 -20.02
N ASP A 95 19.53 3.00 -20.91
CA ASP A 95 19.91 3.35 -22.27
C ASP A 95 20.78 4.62 -22.26
N THR A 96 21.80 4.63 -23.11
CA THR A 96 22.67 5.79 -23.33
C THR A 96 22.08 6.76 -24.37
N GLU A 97 21.11 6.31 -25.17
CA GLU A 97 20.50 7.08 -26.23
C GLU A 97 19.00 6.83 -26.28
N TYR A 98 18.27 7.76 -26.89
CA TYR A 98 16.86 7.55 -27.16
C TYR A 98 16.67 6.66 -28.38
N TYR A 99 16.02 5.52 -28.18
CA TYR A 99 15.62 4.60 -29.26
C TYR A 99 14.11 4.66 -29.50
N SER A 100 13.70 4.98 -30.73
CA SER A 100 12.29 5.02 -31.09
C SER A 100 11.62 3.64 -31.07
N SER A 101 12.40 2.55 -31.17
CA SER A 101 11.93 1.16 -31.09
C SER A 101 11.53 0.69 -29.69
N GLY A 102 11.76 1.51 -28.66
CA GLY A 102 11.56 1.14 -27.26
C GLY A 102 12.85 1.21 -26.45
N GLY A 103 12.76 1.13 -25.12
CA GLY A 103 13.92 1.13 -24.24
C GLY A 103 14.50 -0.27 -24.04
N TYR A 104 15.83 -0.40 -23.99
CA TYR A 104 16.52 -1.67 -23.73
C TYR A 104 16.99 -1.79 -22.29
N GLY A 105 17.58 -0.71 -21.75
CA GLY A 105 17.99 -0.62 -20.36
C GLY A 105 16.78 -0.76 -19.43
N ILE A 106 16.87 -1.61 -18.41
CA ILE A 106 15.72 -2.02 -17.59
C ILE A 106 15.04 -0.83 -16.89
N MET A 107 15.81 0.12 -16.37
CA MET A 107 15.30 1.31 -15.70
C MET A 107 14.67 2.27 -16.73
N THR A 108 15.30 2.43 -17.90
CA THR A 108 14.73 3.21 -19.00
C THR A 108 13.40 2.62 -19.46
N ARG A 109 13.37 1.31 -19.70
CA ARG A 109 12.18 0.57 -20.13
C ARG A 109 11.06 0.66 -19.11
N LEU A 110 11.36 0.49 -17.82
CA LEU A 110 10.36 0.58 -16.74
C LEU A 110 9.59 1.89 -16.77
N TYR A 111 10.29 3.04 -16.80
CA TYR A 111 9.62 4.35 -16.81
C TYR A 111 8.99 4.69 -18.15
N ARG A 112 9.59 4.25 -19.27
CA ARG A 112 8.99 4.42 -20.61
C ARG A 112 7.67 3.67 -20.74
N GLU A 113 7.64 2.39 -20.34
CA GLU A 113 6.43 1.57 -20.37
C GLU A 113 5.38 2.08 -19.37
N SER A 114 5.80 2.45 -18.15
CA SER A 114 4.90 3.01 -17.12
C SER A 114 4.26 4.32 -17.56
N SER A 115 5.01 5.17 -18.27
CA SER A 115 4.58 6.53 -18.61
C SER A 115 4.06 6.72 -20.03
N PHE A 116 4.06 5.68 -20.87
CA PHE A 116 3.84 5.80 -22.32
C PHE A 116 4.79 6.78 -22.99
N ASP A 117 6.10 6.61 -22.75
CA ASP A 117 7.17 7.48 -23.25
C ASP A 117 7.05 8.95 -22.83
N ARG A 118 6.18 9.28 -21.88
CA ARG A 118 6.10 10.62 -21.31
C ARG A 118 7.33 10.92 -20.46
N LEU A 119 7.89 9.93 -19.79
CA LEU A 119 9.12 10.00 -19.02
C LEU A 119 10.15 9.02 -19.59
N VAL A 120 11.26 9.58 -20.09
CA VAL A 120 12.41 8.83 -20.60
C VAL A 120 13.61 9.15 -19.74
N LEU A 121 14.19 8.11 -19.13
CA LEU A 121 15.39 8.22 -18.32
C LEU A 121 16.56 7.56 -19.07
N LEU A 122 17.55 8.36 -19.44
CA LEU A 122 18.80 7.92 -20.05
C LEU A 122 19.94 7.99 -19.04
N GLY A 123 21.02 7.25 -19.27
CA GLY A 123 22.18 7.23 -18.38
C GLY A 123 23.50 7.37 -19.12
N ASP A 124 24.46 8.00 -18.47
CA ASP A 124 25.88 7.72 -18.71
C ASP A 124 26.60 7.57 -17.37
N PHE A 125 27.78 7.00 -17.39
CA PHE A 125 28.37 6.34 -16.24
C PHE A 125 29.82 6.76 -16.02
N VAL A 126 30.20 6.88 -14.75
CA VAL A 126 31.58 7.00 -14.31
C VAL A 126 31.79 5.99 -13.21
N VAL A 127 32.87 5.22 -13.29
CA VAL A 127 33.29 4.30 -12.22
C VAL A 127 34.50 4.90 -11.52
N VAL A 128 34.48 4.97 -10.19
CA VAL A 128 35.54 5.56 -9.38
C VAL A 128 36.01 4.54 -8.36
N ASN A 129 37.26 4.12 -8.48
CA ASN A 129 37.90 3.20 -7.55
C ASN A 129 38.72 4.01 -6.55
N LEU A 130 38.28 4.06 -5.30
CA LEU A 130 38.85 4.90 -4.24
C LEU A 130 39.54 4.07 -3.18
N ARG A 131 40.79 4.44 -2.84
CA ARG A 131 41.42 3.90 -1.63
C ARG A 131 40.76 4.45 -0.39
N GLN A 132 40.49 3.58 0.59
CA GLN A 132 40.02 3.96 1.92
C GLN A 132 40.89 5.06 2.53
N SER A 133 42.22 4.96 2.40
CA SER A 133 43.19 5.94 2.91
C SER A 133 43.03 7.37 2.36
N GLN A 134 42.26 7.55 1.28
CA GLN A 134 41.97 8.87 0.70
C GLN A 134 40.62 9.45 1.09
N ILE A 135 39.75 8.65 1.71
CA ILE A 135 38.40 9.07 2.06
C ILE A 135 38.40 9.78 3.41
N ALA A 136 39.06 9.19 4.41
CA ALA A 136 39.00 9.64 5.78
C ALA A 136 40.24 9.23 6.57
N LYS A 137 40.49 9.92 7.70
CA LYS A 137 41.60 9.63 8.63
C LYS A 137 41.14 8.85 9.88
N SER A 138 39.83 8.63 10.02
CA SER A 138 39.21 7.89 11.13
C SER A 138 37.90 7.26 10.68
N ASN A 139 37.51 6.14 11.31
CA ASN A 139 36.22 5.46 11.10
C ASN A 139 35.30 5.59 12.32
N ASP A 140 35.74 6.31 13.36
CA ASP A 140 35.08 6.42 14.67
C ASP A 140 34.17 7.66 14.77
N ARG A 141 32.88 7.44 15.08
CA ARG A 141 31.86 8.49 15.23
C ARG A 141 31.97 9.31 16.54
N HIS A 142 32.63 8.80 17.57
CA HIS A 142 32.65 9.36 18.93
C HIS A 142 33.88 10.22 19.24
N PHE A 143 34.95 10.17 18.43
CA PHE A 143 36.13 11.02 18.59
C PHE A 143 36.05 12.29 17.74
N GLY A 144 35.14 13.19 18.11
CA GLY A 144 35.23 14.63 17.81
C GLY A 144 34.91 15.08 16.38
N LYS A 145 34.27 16.24 16.27
CA LYS A 145 33.90 16.93 15.02
C LYS A 145 35.10 17.42 14.17
N GLU A 146 36.35 17.07 14.49
CA GLU A 146 37.55 17.66 13.88
C GLU A 146 38.60 16.67 13.33
N LEU A 147 38.30 15.38 13.21
CA LEU A 147 39.14 14.44 12.45
C LEU A 147 38.27 13.65 11.46
N GLY A 148 38.52 13.84 10.16
CA GLY A 148 37.68 13.36 9.05
C GLY A 148 37.26 11.90 9.17
N VAL A 149 35.98 11.69 9.49
CA VAL A 149 35.32 10.38 9.62
C VAL A 149 34.96 9.84 8.22
N PHE A 150 35.06 8.52 8.01
CA PHE A 150 34.60 7.82 6.80
C PHE A 150 33.07 7.81 6.69
N SER A 151 32.54 9.00 6.49
CA SER A 151 31.15 9.28 6.22
C SER A 151 30.83 9.12 4.75
N LEU A 152 29.54 9.00 4.44
CA LEU A 152 29.03 9.03 3.08
C LEU A 152 29.45 10.31 2.34
N GLN A 153 29.39 11.47 3.00
CA GLN A 153 29.82 12.74 2.42
C GLN A 153 31.33 12.78 2.13
N ALA A 154 32.17 12.23 3.03
CA ALA A 154 33.61 12.18 2.81
C ALA A 154 33.97 11.28 1.61
N MET A 155 33.31 10.13 1.49
CA MET A 155 33.48 9.21 0.37
C MET A 155 33.08 9.86 -0.96
N VAL A 156 31.89 10.45 -1.04
CA VAL A 156 31.44 11.12 -2.28
C VAL A 156 32.34 12.31 -2.61
N ARG A 157 32.76 13.10 -1.62
CA ARG A 157 33.74 14.18 -1.83
C ARG A 157 35.01 13.65 -2.48
N ALA A 158 35.61 12.60 -1.92
CA ALA A 158 36.83 12.00 -2.44
C ALA A 158 36.63 11.47 -3.87
N ALA A 159 35.45 10.90 -4.18
CA ALA A 159 35.10 10.44 -5.52
C ALA A 159 35.13 11.59 -6.55
N ILE A 160 34.39 12.66 -6.26
CA ILE A 160 34.27 13.81 -7.16
C ILE A 160 35.61 14.57 -7.27
N GLU A 161 36.34 14.72 -6.17
CA GLU A 161 37.68 15.34 -6.19
C GLU A 161 38.67 14.51 -7.03
N LEU A 162 38.60 13.18 -7.00
CA LEU A 162 39.40 12.33 -7.86
C LEU A 162 39.05 12.53 -9.34
N ILE A 163 37.76 12.63 -9.69
CA ILE A 163 37.33 12.97 -11.05
C ILE A 163 37.91 14.32 -11.49
N ASN A 164 37.74 15.34 -10.64
CA ASN A 164 38.22 16.69 -10.93
C ASN A 164 39.75 16.75 -11.13
N LYS A 165 40.51 16.02 -10.29
CA LYS A 165 41.97 15.93 -10.39
C LYS A 165 42.45 15.26 -11.68
N ASN A 166 41.64 14.37 -12.25
CA ASN A 166 41.93 13.66 -13.51
C ASN A 166 41.44 14.40 -14.77
N GLY A 167 41.20 15.71 -14.64
CA GLY A 167 40.81 16.59 -15.75
C GLY A 167 39.30 16.82 -15.86
N GLY A 168 38.50 16.37 -14.89
CA GLY A 168 37.04 16.49 -14.90
C GLY A 168 36.33 15.26 -15.42
N LEU A 169 35.02 15.39 -15.62
CA LEU A 169 34.12 14.33 -16.05
C LEU A 169 34.58 13.71 -17.37
N LYS A 170 34.76 12.39 -17.34
CA LYS A 170 34.95 11.53 -18.50
C LYS A 170 34.08 10.31 -18.29
N THR A 171 32.90 10.31 -18.89
CA THR A 171 31.97 9.19 -18.82
C THR A 171 32.37 8.07 -19.77
N ILE A 172 31.85 6.88 -19.52
CA ILE A 172 32.14 5.66 -20.28
C ILE A 172 31.64 5.76 -21.72
N TYR A 173 30.48 6.39 -21.95
CA TYR A 173 29.89 6.52 -23.30
C TYR A 173 30.08 7.89 -23.93
N GLY A 174 30.84 8.79 -23.29
CA GLY A 174 31.33 10.02 -23.92
C GLY A 174 30.43 11.24 -23.82
N TYR A 175 29.31 11.18 -23.10
CA TYR A 175 28.45 12.33 -22.80
C TYR A 175 29.08 13.19 -21.70
N ASN A 176 30.05 14.04 -22.07
CA ASN A 176 30.83 14.87 -21.14
C ASN A 176 30.43 16.35 -21.11
N ASP A 177 29.42 16.73 -21.87
CA ASP A 177 28.95 18.10 -22.00
C ASP A 177 27.83 18.38 -20.99
N ILE A 178 27.83 19.58 -20.38
CA ILE A 178 26.80 19.95 -19.40
C ILE A 178 25.40 20.00 -20.00
N SER A 179 25.25 20.32 -21.30
CA SER A 179 23.94 20.36 -21.99
C SER A 179 23.25 18.99 -22.07
N GLU A 180 23.98 17.90 -21.81
CA GLU A 180 23.42 16.57 -21.65
C GLU A 180 22.68 16.40 -20.32
N TYR A 181 23.13 17.08 -19.26
CA TYR A 181 22.69 16.90 -17.87
C TYR A 181 21.98 18.12 -17.27
N ASP A 182 21.84 19.23 -18.01
CA ASP A 182 21.24 20.48 -17.53
C ASP A 182 20.12 20.90 -18.48
N ARG A 183 18.91 20.40 -18.21
CA ARG A 183 17.74 20.55 -19.09
C ARG A 183 16.50 21.01 -18.34
N PHE A 184 16.52 21.04 -17.01
CA PHE A 184 15.40 21.58 -16.25
C PHE A 184 15.83 22.23 -14.94
N SER A 185 14.90 22.97 -14.35
CA SER A 185 15.08 23.54 -13.02
C SER A 185 14.06 22.99 -12.02
N PRO A 186 14.48 22.42 -10.87
CA PRO A 186 13.54 21.94 -9.87
C PRO A 186 12.79 23.12 -9.23
N THR A 187 11.54 22.88 -8.86
CA THR A 187 10.69 23.81 -8.11
C THR A 187 10.05 23.07 -6.95
N SER A 188 9.27 23.76 -6.12
CA SER A 188 8.47 23.09 -5.09
C SER A 188 7.52 22.05 -5.66
N MET A 189 7.14 21.08 -4.83
CA MET A 189 6.20 20.02 -5.16
C MET A 189 4.90 20.53 -5.78
N GLY A 190 4.44 19.83 -6.81
CA GLY A 190 3.21 20.14 -7.54
C GLY A 190 3.23 21.45 -8.32
N LYS A 191 4.39 22.08 -8.54
CA LYS A 191 4.55 23.20 -9.47
C LYS A 191 5.28 22.76 -10.74
N PRO A 192 4.98 23.39 -11.90
CA PRO A 192 5.69 23.12 -13.14
C PRO A 192 7.20 23.26 -12.96
N LYS A 193 7.99 22.33 -13.53
CA LYS A 193 9.44 22.43 -13.57
C LYS A 193 9.86 23.06 -14.92
N PRO A 194 10.48 24.26 -14.93
CA PRO A 194 10.92 24.88 -16.17
C PRO A 194 11.89 23.97 -16.94
N LYS A 195 11.68 23.81 -18.25
CA LYS A 195 12.53 23.03 -19.16
C LYS A 195 13.65 23.89 -19.74
N GLU A 196 14.40 24.50 -18.84
CA GLU A 196 15.51 25.38 -19.15
C GLU A 196 16.71 25.04 -18.26
N ALA A 197 17.90 25.18 -18.85
CA ALA A 197 19.17 24.97 -18.17
C ALA A 197 19.41 26.03 -17.09
N ASN A 198 20.02 25.65 -15.98
CA ASN A 198 20.32 26.55 -14.85
C ASN A 198 21.77 26.54 -14.37
N GLY A 199 22.66 25.87 -15.11
CA GLY A 199 24.07 25.72 -14.79
C GLY A 199 24.34 24.66 -13.73
N LYS A 200 23.49 23.62 -13.63
CA LYS A 200 23.69 22.50 -12.70
C LYS A 200 23.32 21.18 -13.36
N ILE A 201 23.88 20.11 -12.81
CA ILE A 201 23.48 18.75 -13.16
C ILE A 201 22.09 18.50 -12.56
N ASP A 202 21.11 18.31 -13.44
CA ASP A 202 19.70 18.02 -13.15
C ASP A 202 19.56 16.90 -12.11
N PHE A 203 20.22 15.77 -12.36
CA PHE A 203 20.09 14.57 -11.56
C PHE A 203 21.38 13.73 -11.55
N ILE A 204 21.88 13.43 -10.35
CA ILE A 204 23.01 12.53 -10.13
C ILE A 204 22.60 11.30 -9.32
N GLN A 205 22.96 10.11 -9.80
CA GLN A 205 22.80 8.86 -9.05
C GLN A 205 24.17 8.36 -8.58
N ILE A 206 24.28 8.00 -7.31
CA ILE A 206 25.49 7.44 -6.75
C ILE A 206 25.23 6.00 -6.32
N MET A 207 25.98 5.07 -6.90
CA MET A 207 25.92 3.66 -6.59
C MET A 207 27.22 3.26 -5.90
N THR A 208 27.14 2.64 -4.73
CA THR A 208 28.33 2.15 -4.04
C THR A 208 28.38 0.63 -4.04
N ARG A 209 29.56 0.07 -4.31
CA ARG A 209 29.77 -1.38 -4.34
C ARG A 209 29.74 -1.97 -2.93
N ASN A 210 30.55 -1.43 -2.03
CA ASN A 210 30.96 -2.15 -0.82
C ASN A 210 31.01 -1.27 0.44
N THR A 211 30.15 -0.26 0.57
CA THR A 211 30.03 0.49 1.83
C THR A 211 29.38 -0.37 2.92
N THR A 212 29.69 -0.09 4.20
CA THR A 212 29.11 -0.83 5.33
C THR A 212 29.23 -0.08 6.68
N TYR A 213 28.81 -0.77 7.75
CA TYR A 213 29.04 -0.43 9.14
C TYR A 213 29.57 -1.64 9.89
N VAL A 214 30.50 -1.42 10.84
CA VAL A 214 30.98 -2.46 11.75
C VAL A 214 30.51 -2.11 13.16
N ASP A 215 29.68 -2.98 13.73
CA ASP A 215 29.22 -2.87 15.11
C ASP A 215 30.22 -3.61 16.02
N THR A 216 30.79 -2.90 16.98
CA THR A 216 31.73 -3.41 17.99
C THR A 216 31.21 -3.13 19.39
N SER A 217 31.69 -3.87 20.38
CA SER A 217 31.30 -3.65 21.78
C SER A 217 32.51 -3.81 22.69
N PHE A 218 32.67 -2.90 23.64
CA PHE A 218 33.71 -2.99 24.67
C PHE A 218 33.15 -2.66 26.05
N VAL A 219 33.76 -3.17 27.12
CA VAL A 219 33.34 -2.89 28.49
C VAL A 219 34.11 -1.68 29.03
N ARG A 220 33.38 -0.65 29.47
CA ARG A 220 33.93 0.53 30.15
C ARG A 220 33.17 0.76 31.44
N ASP A 221 33.88 0.86 32.56
CA ASP A 221 33.29 1.06 33.90
C ASP A 221 32.18 0.05 34.25
N GLY A 222 32.36 -1.21 33.85
CA GLY A 222 31.39 -2.28 34.08
C GLY A 222 30.14 -2.24 33.19
N LYS A 223 30.08 -1.33 32.20
CA LYS A 223 28.99 -1.23 31.22
C LYS A 223 29.48 -1.57 29.83
N THR A 224 28.70 -2.37 29.09
CA THR A 224 28.92 -2.60 27.66
C THR A 224 28.60 -1.33 26.90
N VAL A 225 29.59 -0.79 26.18
CA VAL A 225 29.45 0.32 25.26
C VAL A 225 29.45 -0.26 23.86
N ASN A 226 28.34 -0.10 23.15
CA ASN A 226 28.25 -0.44 21.73
C ASN A 226 28.78 0.72 20.90
N HIS A 227 29.60 0.40 19.91
CA HIS A 227 30.31 1.36 19.09
C HIS A 227 30.20 0.97 17.62
N ARG A 228 29.73 1.90 16.78
CA ARG A 228 29.54 1.67 15.35
C ARG A 228 30.58 2.43 14.55
N LEU A 229 31.47 1.70 13.90
CA LEU A 229 32.42 2.24 12.93
C LEU A 229 31.73 2.45 11.59
N GLN A 230 32.04 3.55 10.92
CA GLN A 230 31.43 3.95 9.66
C GLN A 230 32.38 3.69 8.50
N TYR A 231 31.86 3.11 7.43
CA TYR A 231 32.57 2.93 6.15
C TYR A 231 31.63 3.30 5.00
N GLY A 232 31.29 4.59 4.89
CA GLY A 232 30.40 5.11 3.85
C GLY A 232 28.89 5.05 4.19
N GLN A 233 28.54 4.53 5.37
CA GLN A 233 27.23 4.70 6.02
C GLN A 233 25.99 4.08 5.33
N LEU A 234 26.16 3.16 4.38
CA LEU A 234 25.05 2.40 3.79
C LEU A 234 25.41 0.91 3.76
N ARG A 235 24.50 0.04 4.18
CA ARG A 235 24.58 -1.41 3.90
C ARG A 235 23.95 -1.71 2.54
N TYR A 236 24.27 -2.87 1.97
CA TYR A 236 23.60 -3.40 0.79
C TYR A 236 22.07 -3.27 0.89
N GLY A 237 21.44 -2.73 -0.16
CA GLY A 237 20.00 -2.50 -0.23
C GLY A 237 19.50 -1.23 0.47
N GLN A 238 20.39 -0.42 1.08
CA GLN A 238 20.03 0.86 1.67
C GLN A 238 20.30 2.01 0.70
N GLY A 239 19.40 3.00 0.70
CA GLY A 239 19.48 4.17 -0.16
C GLY A 239 18.80 5.39 0.45
N TRP A 240 19.17 6.55 -0.07
CA TRP A 240 18.66 7.86 0.35
C TRP A 240 18.35 8.69 -0.90
N GLY A 241 17.11 9.12 -1.04
CA GLY A 241 16.68 10.13 -2.01
C GLY A 241 17.09 11.55 -1.61
N ASN A 242 16.99 12.49 -2.57
CA ASN A 242 17.34 13.90 -2.41
C ASN A 242 18.78 14.16 -1.93
N TYR A 243 19.71 13.27 -2.27
CA TYR A 243 21.12 13.43 -1.94
C TYR A 243 21.81 14.41 -2.91
N LYS A 244 22.65 15.29 -2.37
CA LYS A 244 23.50 16.20 -3.16
C LYS A 244 24.97 16.00 -2.79
N PRO A 245 25.86 15.81 -3.77
CA PRO A 245 27.30 15.77 -3.51
C PRO A 245 27.79 17.06 -2.84
N PRO A 246 28.80 16.98 -1.95
CA PRO A 246 29.26 18.12 -1.15
C PRO A 246 30.28 19.03 -1.87
N VAL A 247 30.65 18.70 -3.11
CA VAL A 247 31.60 19.46 -3.94
C VAL A 247 31.18 19.41 -5.40
N ASP A 248 31.45 20.49 -6.12
CA ASP A 248 31.10 20.63 -7.54
C ASP A 248 31.92 19.68 -8.42
N LEU A 249 31.31 19.22 -9.51
CA LEU A 249 31.96 18.41 -10.53
C LEU A 249 32.51 19.30 -11.64
N ARG A 250 33.72 19.01 -12.11
CA ARG A 250 34.35 19.72 -13.20
C ARG A 250 33.98 19.09 -14.54
N LEU A 251 33.34 19.84 -15.43
CA LEU A 251 33.03 19.43 -16.81
C LEU A 251 33.61 20.46 -17.77
N ALA A 252 34.33 20.02 -18.81
CA ALA A 252 34.93 20.89 -19.83
C ALA A 252 35.74 22.10 -19.29
N GLY A 253 36.28 22.00 -18.07
CA GLY A 253 37.08 23.04 -17.44
C GLY A 253 36.33 23.91 -16.42
N GLU A 254 34.99 23.89 -16.41
CA GLU A 254 34.11 24.63 -15.50
C GLU A 254 33.57 23.74 -14.37
N SER A 255 33.11 24.34 -13.26
CA SER A 255 32.57 23.63 -12.10
C SER A 255 31.06 23.77 -12.04
N TYR A 256 30.35 22.65 -11.85
CA TYR A 256 28.90 22.58 -11.80
C TYR A 256 28.41 21.90 -10.52
N GLY A 257 27.38 22.49 -9.91
CA GLY A 257 26.66 21.89 -8.79
C GLY A 257 25.57 20.91 -9.26
N TYR A 258 24.68 20.53 -8.34
CA TYR A 258 23.64 19.53 -8.59
C TYR A 258 22.28 19.99 -8.06
N ASP A 259 21.24 19.65 -8.80
CA ASP A 259 19.87 19.96 -8.43
C ASP A 259 19.20 18.86 -7.63
N LEU A 260 19.27 17.61 -8.09
CA LEU A 260 18.70 16.45 -7.41
C LEU A 260 19.68 15.27 -7.47
N GLY A 261 19.43 14.28 -6.62
CA GLY A 261 20.17 13.03 -6.71
C GLY A 261 19.75 11.99 -5.70
N THR A 262 20.32 10.80 -5.85
CA THR A 262 20.15 9.68 -4.93
C THR A 262 21.49 9.03 -4.65
N ILE A 263 21.59 8.33 -3.52
CA ILE A 263 22.74 7.50 -3.19
C ILE A 263 22.29 6.19 -2.57
N GLN A 264 22.86 5.08 -3.03
CA GLN A 264 22.49 3.74 -2.59
C GLN A 264 23.66 2.76 -2.66
N CYS A 265 23.68 1.79 -1.74
CA CYS A 265 24.62 0.68 -1.77
C CYS A 265 23.99 -0.52 -2.47
N VAL A 266 24.59 -0.91 -3.59
CA VAL A 266 24.05 -1.89 -4.52
C VAL A 266 24.85 -3.19 -4.58
N GLY A 267 25.92 -3.32 -3.78
CA GLY A 267 26.71 -4.55 -3.75
C GLY A 267 27.55 -4.74 -5.00
N ASP A 268 28.08 -5.95 -5.18
CA ASP A 268 28.69 -6.42 -6.42
C ASP A 268 27.71 -7.21 -7.30
N VAL A 269 26.39 -7.09 -7.10
CA VAL A 269 25.40 -7.81 -7.90
C VAL A 269 25.08 -7.07 -9.19
N ASN A 270 24.43 -7.77 -10.12
CA ASN A 270 23.81 -7.13 -11.28
C ASN A 270 22.47 -6.49 -10.88
N ILE A 271 22.46 -5.16 -10.84
CA ILE A 271 21.26 -4.39 -10.49
C ILE A 271 20.15 -4.49 -11.53
N THR A 272 20.42 -5.07 -12.70
CA THR A 272 19.41 -5.24 -13.75
C THR A 272 18.48 -6.42 -13.51
N ASP A 273 18.88 -7.36 -12.65
CA ASP A 273 18.14 -8.59 -12.39
C ASP A 273 16.85 -8.32 -11.61
N ASN A 274 16.83 -7.23 -10.83
CA ASN A 274 15.66 -6.77 -10.10
C ASN A 274 15.37 -5.30 -10.41
N PRO A 275 14.48 -5.00 -11.37
CA PRO A 275 14.12 -3.63 -11.71
C PRO A 275 13.43 -2.85 -10.59
N THR A 276 12.67 -3.51 -9.73
CA THR A 276 12.03 -2.89 -8.56
C THR A 276 12.99 -2.94 -7.37
N ASN A 277 14.09 -2.20 -7.45
CA ASN A 277 15.09 -2.16 -6.40
C ASN A 277 15.11 -0.80 -5.69
N ILE A 278 16.05 -0.65 -4.76
CA ILE A 278 16.21 0.59 -3.99
C ILE A 278 16.46 1.82 -4.89
N ILE A 279 17.11 1.68 -6.05
CA ILE A 279 17.37 2.78 -6.99
C ILE A 279 16.04 3.33 -7.53
N GLN A 280 15.16 2.42 -7.95
CA GLN A 280 13.84 2.72 -8.49
C GLN A 280 12.95 3.36 -7.41
N HIS A 281 12.96 2.81 -6.19
CA HIS A 281 12.24 3.35 -5.05
C HIS A 281 12.67 4.78 -4.70
N GLU A 282 13.98 5.01 -4.54
CA GLU A 282 14.51 6.34 -4.18
C GLU A 282 14.32 7.37 -5.31
N PHE A 283 14.34 6.94 -6.57
CA PHE A 283 13.97 7.81 -7.68
C PHE A 283 12.47 8.20 -7.61
N SER A 284 11.58 7.26 -7.32
CA SER A 284 10.13 7.49 -7.26
C SER A 284 9.71 8.53 -6.21
N HIS A 285 10.50 8.74 -5.15
CA HIS A 285 10.29 9.86 -4.23
C HIS A 285 10.32 11.24 -4.90
N ASN A 286 11.03 11.38 -6.03
CA ASN A 286 11.07 12.61 -6.82
C ASN A 286 9.79 12.81 -7.65
N LEU A 287 9.01 11.75 -7.88
CA LEU A 287 7.75 11.80 -8.63
C LEU A 287 6.54 11.98 -7.69
N PHE A 288 6.40 11.11 -6.69
CA PHE A 288 5.14 11.00 -5.94
C PHE A 288 5.12 11.81 -4.64
N GLY A 289 6.24 11.89 -3.93
CA GLY A 289 6.33 12.54 -2.61
C GLY A 289 7.35 11.85 -1.70
N GLY A 290 7.48 12.31 -0.45
CA GLY A 290 8.37 11.67 0.55
C GLY A 290 7.85 10.33 1.08
N ASN A 291 8.37 9.85 2.22
CA ASN A 291 7.99 8.56 2.81
C ASN A 291 6.49 8.40 3.07
N ASN A 292 5.75 9.50 3.23
CA ASN A 292 4.29 9.48 3.32
C ASN A 292 3.61 8.95 2.04
N PHE A 293 4.34 8.68 0.96
CA PHE A 293 3.82 8.04 -0.25
C PHE A 293 4.27 6.58 -0.40
N HIS A 294 4.96 6.02 0.60
CA HIS A 294 5.22 4.59 0.65
C HIS A 294 3.92 3.80 0.57
N ALA A 295 3.88 2.87 -0.39
CA ALA A 295 2.79 1.95 -0.70
C ALA A 295 3.38 0.79 -1.55
N SER A 296 2.54 -0.17 -1.96
CA SER A 296 2.92 -1.20 -2.94
C SER A 296 4.11 -2.08 -2.52
N GLY A 297 4.28 -2.32 -1.22
CA GLY A 297 5.45 -3.01 -0.68
C GLY A 297 6.68 -2.12 -0.43
N GLY A 298 6.55 -0.80 -0.57
CA GLY A 298 7.61 0.17 -0.26
C GLY A 298 7.71 0.59 1.21
N ASN A 299 6.68 0.33 2.02
CA ASN A 299 6.64 0.78 3.40
C ASN A 299 7.43 -0.14 4.34
N HIS A 300 7.94 0.46 5.41
CA HIS A 300 8.69 -0.23 6.44
C HIS A 300 8.30 0.30 7.82
N TYR A 301 8.31 -0.57 8.83
CA TYR A 301 7.88 -0.27 10.21
C TYR A 301 8.73 0.78 10.96
N THR A 302 9.59 1.52 10.29
CA THR A 302 10.34 2.66 10.86
C THR A 302 10.18 3.94 10.03
N GLY A 303 9.31 3.89 9.01
CA GLY A 303 8.97 4.99 8.14
C GLY A 303 8.47 6.20 8.91
N GLY A 304 8.67 7.39 8.35
CA GLY A 304 7.94 8.57 8.81
C GLY A 304 6.48 8.47 8.35
N GLY A 305 5.52 8.75 9.24
CA GLY A 305 4.09 8.74 8.93
C GLY A 305 3.27 7.79 9.83
N THR A 306 1.96 7.92 9.78
CA THR A 306 1.01 6.96 10.36
C THR A 306 0.64 5.92 9.30
N ASN A 307 0.70 4.63 9.62
CA ASN A 307 0.27 3.59 8.70
C ASN A 307 -1.26 3.48 8.64
N THR A 308 -1.84 3.35 7.45
CA THR A 308 -3.31 3.26 7.26
C THR A 308 -3.90 1.99 7.88
N PHE A 309 -3.15 0.90 7.84
CA PHE A 309 -3.51 -0.41 8.38
C PHE A 309 -2.58 -0.81 9.53
N ILE A 310 -2.96 -1.84 10.30
CA ILE A 310 -2.10 -2.36 11.39
C ILE A 310 -0.78 -2.90 10.84
N GLY A 311 -0.85 -3.57 9.68
CA GLY A 311 0.26 -4.20 9.00
C GLY A 311 0.80 -3.37 7.85
N ALA A 312 2.05 -3.64 7.47
CA ALA A 312 2.54 -3.16 6.18
C ALA A 312 1.82 -3.93 5.05
N GLU A 313 1.53 -3.23 3.96
CA GLU A 313 0.87 -3.80 2.78
C GLU A 313 1.90 -4.09 1.67
N GLY A 314 1.74 -5.24 1.00
CA GLY A 314 2.44 -5.58 -0.23
C GLY A 314 1.79 -4.92 -1.46
N GLY A 315 1.75 -5.64 -2.59
CA GLY A 315 1.15 -5.16 -3.85
C GLY A 315 2.19 -4.69 -4.86
N TYR A 316 1.78 -3.85 -5.82
CA TYR A 316 2.61 -3.47 -6.96
C TYR A 316 2.52 -1.98 -7.30
N GLY A 317 3.59 -1.43 -7.87
CA GLY A 317 3.73 -0.01 -8.16
C GLY A 317 5.18 0.47 -8.02
N LEU A 318 5.45 1.67 -8.53
CA LEU A 318 6.75 2.34 -8.51
C LEU A 318 7.17 2.83 -7.12
N MET A 319 6.23 3.05 -6.18
CA MET A 319 6.63 3.26 -4.78
C MET A 319 7.03 1.95 -4.07
N GLY A 320 6.94 0.82 -4.76
CA GLY A 320 7.31 -0.50 -4.28
C GLY A 320 8.80 -0.67 -3.93
N SER A 321 9.14 -1.81 -3.35
CA SER A 321 10.51 -2.18 -3.01
C SER A 321 10.66 -3.71 -2.95
N TYR A 322 11.33 -4.26 -1.95
CA TYR A 322 11.54 -5.71 -1.80
C TYR A 322 10.26 -6.51 -1.49
N HIS A 323 9.17 -5.86 -1.06
CA HIS A 323 7.88 -6.50 -0.78
C HIS A 323 6.88 -6.42 -1.95
N SER A 324 7.32 -6.02 -3.14
CA SER A 324 6.42 -5.82 -4.27
C SER A 324 6.15 -7.12 -5.03
N SER A 325 4.96 -7.21 -5.63
CA SER A 325 4.57 -8.32 -6.50
C SER A 325 4.94 -8.04 -7.95
N LEU A 326 4.16 -7.24 -8.68
CA LEU A 326 4.47 -6.87 -10.07
C LEU A 326 5.45 -5.69 -10.17
N LEU A 327 6.17 -5.63 -11.29
CA LEU A 327 7.14 -4.58 -11.59
C LEU A 327 6.55 -3.28 -12.13
N SER A 328 5.42 -3.36 -12.85
CA SER A 328 4.83 -2.20 -13.52
C SER A 328 4.33 -1.15 -12.52
N CYS A 329 4.19 0.09 -12.96
CA CYS A 329 3.36 1.05 -12.22
C CYS A 329 1.93 0.53 -12.02
N ASN A 330 1.20 1.10 -11.08
CA ASN A 330 -0.25 0.86 -10.97
C ASN A 330 -1.06 2.04 -11.56
N GLY A 331 -2.36 1.85 -11.74
CA GLY A 331 -3.30 2.83 -12.26
C GLY A 331 -3.39 4.09 -11.41
N TYR A 332 -3.25 3.97 -10.08
CA TYR A 332 -3.23 5.10 -9.15
C TYR A 332 -2.02 6.02 -9.43
N GLU A 333 -0.83 5.45 -9.60
CA GLU A 333 0.39 6.19 -9.92
C GLU A 333 0.32 6.85 -11.29
N ARG A 334 -0.14 6.10 -12.31
CA ARG A 334 -0.32 6.61 -13.69
C ARG A 334 -1.32 7.76 -13.74
N TRP A 335 -2.44 7.63 -13.03
CA TRP A 335 -3.45 8.68 -12.88
C TRP A 335 -2.89 9.94 -12.22
N ARG A 336 -2.15 9.80 -11.10
CA ARG A 336 -1.52 10.93 -10.41
C ARG A 336 -0.51 11.67 -11.28
N MET A 337 0.22 10.96 -12.12
CA MET A 337 1.21 11.56 -13.03
C MET A 337 0.59 12.04 -14.35
N GLN A 338 -0.69 11.79 -14.62
CA GLN A 338 -1.35 12.09 -15.89
C GLN A 338 -0.65 11.44 -17.10
N TRP A 339 -0.05 10.27 -16.87
CA TRP A 339 0.62 9.50 -17.91
C TRP A 339 -0.40 8.84 -18.83
N THR A 340 -0.61 9.48 -19.98
CA THR A 340 -1.60 9.08 -21.00
C THR A 340 -0.93 9.01 -22.37
N SER A 341 -1.40 8.10 -23.22
CA SER A 341 -0.94 7.96 -24.60
C SER A 341 -1.94 8.55 -25.58
N PRO A 342 -1.54 9.40 -26.55
CA PRO A 342 -2.45 9.79 -27.64
C PRO A 342 -2.92 8.60 -28.50
N GLU A 343 -2.15 7.51 -28.56
CA GLU A 343 -2.49 6.30 -29.30
C GLU A 343 -3.59 5.51 -28.59
N TYR A 344 -3.44 5.30 -27.27
CA TYR A 344 -4.36 4.44 -26.50
C TYR A 344 -5.46 5.20 -25.75
N ASN A 345 -5.24 6.48 -25.46
CA ASN A 345 -6.14 7.44 -24.80
C ASN A 345 -6.38 8.68 -25.69
N PRO A 346 -6.87 8.53 -26.95
CA PRO A 346 -7.00 9.64 -27.90
C PRO A 346 -7.97 10.75 -27.44
N LEU A 347 -8.89 10.42 -26.53
CA LEU A 347 -9.85 11.37 -25.94
C LEU A 347 -9.34 12.04 -24.66
N GLY A 348 -8.12 11.70 -24.21
CA GLY A 348 -7.46 12.32 -23.06
C GLY A 348 -8.08 11.96 -21.70
N HIS A 349 -8.88 10.90 -21.61
CA HIS A 349 -9.42 10.41 -20.34
C HIS A 349 -8.28 9.84 -19.47
N PRO A 350 -8.05 10.38 -18.25
CA PRO A 350 -6.97 9.89 -17.37
C PRO A 350 -7.17 8.45 -16.88
N ILE A 351 -8.43 8.04 -16.73
CA ILE A 351 -8.85 6.68 -16.38
C ILE A 351 -9.92 6.28 -17.41
N GLN A 352 -9.65 5.23 -18.17
CA GLN A 352 -10.55 4.72 -19.18
C GLN A 352 -10.45 3.20 -19.31
N ALA A 353 -11.46 2.59 -19.93
CA ALA A 353 -11.42 1.21 -20.39
C ALA A 353 -12.02 1.15 -21.80
N GLY A 354 -11.26 0.70 -22.78
CA GLY A 354 -11.68 0.61 -24.18
C GLY A 354 -12.00 1.99 -24.80
N GLY A 355 -11.37 3.06 -24.32
CA GLY A 355 -11.63 4.43 -24.75
C GLY A 355 -12.81 5.13 -24.08
N VAL A 356 -13.49 4.46 -23.13
CA VAL A 356 -14.63 5.03 -22.37
C VAL A 356 -14.17 5.43 -20.97
N PRO A 357 -14.57 6.61 -20.44
CA PRO A 357 -14.30 6.99 -19.05
C PRO A 357 -14.74 5.91 -18.06
N SER A 358 -13.87 5.59 -17.10
CA SER A 358 -14.09 4.49 -16.14
C SER A 358 -13.60 4.85 -14.72
N ASP A 359 -13.62 6.13 -14.37
CA ASP A 359 -13.62 6.60 -12.98
C ASP A 359 -15.09 6.77 -12.56
N LEU A 360 -15.60 5.79 -11.82
CA LEU A 360 -17.03 5.56 -11.64
C LEU A 360 -17.46 5.84 -10.20
N SER A 361 -18.64 6.44 -10.05
CA SER A 361 -19.40 6.48 -8.82
C SER A 361 -20.79 5.90 -9.03
N ARG A 362 -21.55 5.78 -7.92
CA ARG A 362 -22.91 5.24 -7.96
C ARG A 362 -23.82 6.04 -8.90
N GLU A 363 -23.60 7.34 -8.97
CA GLU A 363 -24.36 8.31 -9.74
C GLU A 363 -24.25 8.09 -11.26
N ASP A 364 -23.17 7.46 -11.72
CA ASP A 364 -22.95 7.12 -13.12
C ASP A 364 -23.85 5.97 -13.61
N GLY A 365 -24.44 5.21 -12.67
CA GLY A 365 -25.29 4.07 -12.99
C GLY A 365 -24.51 2.85 -13.50
N PRO A 366 -25.22 1.80 -13.96
CA PRO A 366 -24.57 0.57 -14.42
C PRO A 366 -23.80 0.79 -15.73
N GLY A 367 -22.69 0.06 -15.89
CA GLY A 367 -21.81 0.16 -17.07
C GLY A 367 -21.21 -1.17 -17.50
N SER A 368 -20.79 -1.25 -18.77
CA SER A 368 -20.07 -2.39 -19.33
C SER A 368 -18.85 -1.87 -20.09
N PHE A 369 -17.68 -2.37 -19.74
CA PHE A 369 -16.38 -1.85 -20.16
C PHE A 369 -15.52 -2.95 -20.78
N VAL A 370 -14.71 -2.58 -21.76
CA VAL A 370 -13.68 -3.46 -22.35
C VAL A 370 -12.35 -3.09 -21.72
N LEU A 371 -11.84 -3.94 -20.83
CA LEU A 371 -10.60 -3.75 -20.10
C LEU A 371 -9.46 -4.49 -20.83
N ARG A 372 -8.68 -3.75 -21.63
CA ARG A 372 -7.49 -4.23 -22.33
C ARG A 372 -6.29 -4.30 -21.38
N ASP A 373 -5.16 -4.81 -21.86
CA ASP A 373 -3.91 -4.88 -21.09
C ASP A 373 -3.48 -3.50 -20.56
N PHE A 374 -3.36 -3.37 -19.25
CA PHE A 374 -3.04 -2.12 -18.55
C PHE A 374 -1.66 -1.60 -18.95
N VAL A 375 -0.64 -2.45 -18.98
CA VAL A 375 0.73 -2.00 -19.27
C VAL A 375 0.86 -1.52 -20.72
N SER A 376 0.16 -2.17 -21.66
CA SER A 376 0.17 -1.76 -23.07
C SER A 376 -0.74 -0.57 -23.39
N THR A 377 -1.93 -0.49 -22.79
CA THR A 377 -2.98 0.48 -23.22
C THR A 377 -3.38 1.50 -22.16
N GLY A 378 -3.06 1.24 -20.89
CA GLY A 378 -3.39 2.12 -19.78
C GLY A 378 -4.84 2.06 -19.36
N ASP A 379 -5.57 1.07 -19.86
CA ASP A 379 -6.94 0.84 -19.45
C ASP A 379 -7.00 0.37 -17.99
N ALA A 380 -7.79 1.06 -17.19
CA ALA A 380 -8.06 0.75 -15.79
C ALA A 380 -9.51 1.13 -15.46
N ILE A 381 -10.12 0.51 -14.46
CA ILE A 381 -11.41 0.94 -13.92
C ILE A 381 -11.21 1.30 -12.46
N ARG A 382 -11.65 2.50 -12.07
CA ARG A 382 -11.64 2.99 -10.70
C ARG A 382 -13.07 3.20 -10.25
N ILE A 383 -13.43 2.67 -9.08
CA ILE A 383 -14.82 2.69 -8.58
C ILE A 383 -14.82 3.28 -7.17
N LEU A 384 -15.45 4.44 -6.97
CA LEU A 384 -15.71 4.98 -5.64
C LEU A 384 -16.63 4.03 -4.87
N LEU A 385 -16.13 3.48 -3.77
CA LEU A 385 -16.91 2.56 -2.94
C LEU A 385 -18.03 3.32 -2.21
N PRO A 386 -19.28 2.81 -2.22
CA PRO A 386 -20.39 3.49 -1.58
C PRO A 386 -20.23 3.58 -0.07
N TYR A 387 -20.53 4.77 0.46
CA TYR A 387 -20.56 5.07 1.89
C TYR A 387 -19.19 5.01 2.58
N LYS A 388 -19.12 5.73 3.70
CA LYS A 388 -17.96 5.75 4.60
C LYS A 388 -18.39 6.27 5.96
N ASP A 389 -17.52 6.10 6.95
CA ASP A 389 -17.67 6.76 8.24
C ASP A 389 -17.50 8.28 8.09
N GLU A 390 -18.22 9.04 8.92
CA GLU A 390 -18.11 10.49 8.94
C GLU A 390 -16.64 10.90 9.22
N GLY A 391 -16.09 11.75 8.35
CA GLY A 391 -14.70 12.21 8.44
C GLY A 391 -13.63 11.21 7.98
N ALA A 392 -13.98 9.97 7.60
CA ALA A 392 -13.03 9.01 7.04
C ALA A 392 -12.69 9.36 5.57
N SER A 393 -11.55 8.85 5.09
CA SER A 393 -11.13 8.97 3.70
C SER A 393 -12.08 8.23 2.75
N ASN A 394 -12.22 8.73 1.51
CA ASN A 394 -12.88 7.96 0.45
C ASN A 394 -12.08 6.69 0.15
N GLN A 395 -12.76 5.65 -0.33
CA GLN A 395 -12.10 4.43 -0.77
C GLN A 395 -12.48 4.12 -2.22
N TYR A 396 -11.50 3.66 -3.01
CA TYR A 396 -11.68 3.35 -4.42
C TYR A 396 -11.16 1.96 -4.73
N LEU A 397 -11.97 1.14 -5.40
CA LEU A 397 -11.53 -0.14 -5.95
C LEU A 397 -10.96 0.09 -7.35
N TRP A 398 -9.76 -0.42 -7.58
CA TRP A 398 -9.06 -0.39 -8.86
C TRP A 398 -9.05 -1.78 -9.50
N LEU A 399 -9.25 -1.82 -10.82
CA LEU A 399 -9.19 -3.03 -11.64
C LEU A 399 -8.26 -2.78 -12.83
N GLU A 400 -7.25 -3.63 -12.97
CA GLU A 400 -6.23 -3.57 -14.02
C GLU A 400 -6.07 -4.95 -14.63
N ASN A 401 -6.19 -5.08 -15.95
CA ASN A 401 -5.93 -6.35 -16.63
C ASN A 401 -4.45 -6.42 -17.00
N HIS A 402 -3.72 -7.36 -16.42
CA HIS A 402 -2.30 -7.58 -16.71
C HIS A 402 -2.15 -8.82 -17.57
N GLN A 403 -1.34 -8.72 -18.64
CA GLN A 403 -1.05 -9.85 -19.52
C GLN A 403 0.19 -10.65 -19.16
N VAL A 404 0.79 -10.37 -17.99
CA VAL A 404 1.91 -11.08 -17.35
C VAL A 404 2.66 -12.08 -18.23
N GLY A 405 3.83 -11.67 -18.72
CA GLY A 405 4.68 -12.49 -19.60
C GLY A 405 4.18 -12.69 -21.04
N ARG A 406 2.97 -12.24 -21.40
CA ARG A 406 2.40 -12.42 -22.76
C ARG A 406 2.43 -11.18 -23.65
N ASN A 407 2.80 -10.01 -23.13
CA ASN A 407 2.74 -8.72 -23.82
C ASN A 407 4.12 -8.11 -24.15
N ASN A 408 5.22 -8.82 -23.86
CA ASN A 408 6.59 -8.29 -23.99
C ASN A 408 6.77 -6.95 -23.25
N LYS A 409 6.23 -6.84 -22.04
CA LYS A 409 6.40 -5.71 -21.11
C LYS A 409 7.09 -6.16 -19.82
N LEU A 410 7.59 -5.21 -19.04
CA LEU A 410 8.07 -5.43 -17.67
C LEU A 410 6.88 -5.56 -16.71
N ASP A 411 6.19 -6.68 -16.83
CA ASP A 411 4.95 -6.98 -16.12
C ASP A 411 4.99 -8.45 -15.69
N TYR A 412 5.79 -8.74 -14.67
CA TYR A 412 5.92 -10.06 -14.07
C TYR A 412 6.20 -9.90 -12.58
N HIS A 413 6.07 -10.98 -11.81
CA HIS A 413 6.43 -10.94 -10.40
C HIS A 413 7.93 -10.66 -10.23
N GLN A 414 8.28 -9.72 -9.36
CA GLN A 414 9.62 -9.17 -9.17
C GLN A 414 10.73 -10.22 -9.09
N TYR A 415 10.44 -11.38 -8.50
CA TYR A 415 11.40 -12.46 -8.24
C TYR A 415 11.22 -13.69 -9.13
N ALA A 416 10.60 -13.55 -10.30
CA ALA A 416 10.38 -14.66 -11.23
C ALA A 416 11.59 -14.96 -12.13
N LEU A 417 12.52 -14.02 -12.29
CA LEU A 417 13.67 -14.14 -13.21
C LEU A 417 15.00 -14.18 -12.46
N ASP A 418 15.92 -15.01 -12.94
CA ASP A 418 17.30 -15.09 -12.46
C ASP A 418 18.20 -14.09 -13.19
N PHE A 419 19.48 -14.09 -12.82
CA PHE A 419 20.53 -13.22 -13.33
C PHE A 419 20.64 -13.15 -14.87
N TYR A 420 20.13 -14.16 -15.59
CA TYR A 420 20.18 -14.25 -17.05
C TYR A 420 18.79 -14.17 -17.70
N GLY A 421 17.75 -13.86 -16.94
CA GLY A 421 16.36 -13.89 -17.41
C GLY A 421 15.79 -15.30 -17.56
N ALA A 422 16.42 -16.32 -16.96
CA ALA A 422 15.85 -17.66 -16.85
C ALA A 422 14.99 -17.76 -15.58
N PRO A 423 13.96 -18.64 -15.52
CA PRO A 423 13.07 -18.69 -14.37
C PRO A 423 13.84 -18.98 -13.07
N LEU A 424 13.76 -18.06 -12.09
CA LEU A 424 14.19 -18.37 -10.72
C LEU A 424 13.37 -19.58 -10.26
N ASN A 425 14.05 -20.50 -9.58
CA ASN A 425 13.53 -21.52 -8.68
C ASN A 425 12.00 -21.78 -8.77
N PRO A 426 11.52 -22.99 -9.10
CA PRO A 426 10.11 -23.30 -9.40
C PRO A 426 9.04 -22.88 -8.36
N CYS A 427 9.45 -22.39 -7.19
CA CYS A 427 8.63 -21.70 -6.22
C CYS A 427 8.25 -20.24 -6.56
N ARG A 428 8.83 -19.60 -7.60
CA ARG A 428 8.44 -18.24 -8.06
C ARG A 428 7.97 -18.21 -9.50
N PRO A 429 6.66 -18.38 -9.75
CA PRO A 429 6.12 -18.22 -11.08
C PRO A 429 6.13 -16.74 -11.52
N GLU A 430 6.20 -16.51 -12.83
CA GLU A 430 6.09 -15.18 -13.47
C GLU A 430 4.81 -14.42 -13.11
N GLY A 431 3.76 -15.16 -12.73
CA GLY A 431 2.43 -14.66 -12.40
C GLY A 431 1.39 -15.15 -13.39
N THR A 432 0.13 -14.74 -13.20
CA THR A 432 -1.00 -15.21 -14.01
C THR A 432 -1.68 -14.02 -14.69
N PRO A 433 -1.84 -14.05 -16.03
CA PRO A 433 -2.62 -13.04 -16.73
C PRO A 433 -4.08 -13.00 -16.26
N GLY A 434 -4.61 -11.81 -16.02
CA GLY A 434 -5.96 -11.62 -15.51
C GLY A 434 -6.14 -10.21 -14.92
N ILE A 435 -7.28 -10.01 -14.25
CA ILE A 435 -7.54 -8.75 -13.56
C ILE A 435 -6.88 -8.79 -12.18
N TYR A 436 -5.98 -7.85 -11.91
CA TYR A 436 -5.45 -7.55 -10.60
C TYR A 436 -6.23 -6.37 -10.00
N ALA A 437 -6.40 -6.37 -8.68
CA ALA A 437 -7.22 -5.36 -8.01
C ALA A 437 -6.62 -4.92 -6.68
N TYR A 438 -6.94 -3.68 -6.28
CA TYR A 438 -6.58 -3.14 -4.97
C TYR A 438 -7.56 -2.04 -4.55
N ILE A 439 -7.64 -1.79 -3.25
CA ILE A 439 -8.37 -0.65 -2.67
C ILE A 439 -7.38 0.46 -2.33
N GLN A 440 -7.67 1.65 -2.84
CA GLN A 440 -7.05 2.91 -2.45
C GLN A 440 -7.85 3.56 -1.33
N VAL A 441 -7.19 4.02 -0.27
CA VAL A 441 -7.77 4.81 0.83
C VAL A 441 -7.24 6.24 0.76
N GLY A 442 -8.11 7.22 0.50
CA GLY A 442 -7.72 8.63 0.42
C GLY A 442 -6.73 8.92 -0.71
N LYS A 443 -5.96 10.00 -0.57
CA LYS A 443 -5.01 10.53 -1.58
C LYS A 443 -5.61 10.71 -2.97
N ASP A 444 -6.88 11.05 -3.01
CA ASP A 444 -7.71 11.20 -4.20
C ASP A 444 -7.79 12.65 -4.72
N VAL A 445 -7.08 13.59 -4.09
CA VAL A 445 -7.01 14.99 -4.52
C VAL A 445 -5.76 15.21 -5.38
N LEU A 446 -5.95 15.60 -6.64
CA LEU A 446 -4.86 15.85 -7.59
C LEU A 446 -4.48 17.33 -7.75
N GLU A 447 -5.35 18.25 -7.34
CA GLU A 447 -5.16 19.69 -7.48
C GLU A 447 -5.66 20.42 -6.24
N GLY A 448 -4.84 21.30 -5.66
CA GLY A 448 -5.19 22.00 -4.43
C GLY A 448 -3.97 22.51 -3.65
N SER A 449 -4.09 22.56 -2.32
CA SER A 449 -2.97 22.89 -1.43
C SER A 449 -1.97 21.72 -1.31
N SER A 450 -0.78 22.01 -0.80
CA SER A 450 0.25 20.98 -0.57
C SER A 450 -0.21 19.88 0.37
N ALA A 451 -1.01 20.20 1.39
CA ALA A 451 -1.49 19.22 2.36
C ALA A 451 -2.57 18.30 1.78
N GLU A 452 -3.30 18.74 0.74
CA GLU A 452 -4.33 17.95 0.08
C GLU A 452 -3.74 17.06 -1.02
N VAL A 453 -2.85 17.63 -1.86
CA VAL A 453 -2.26 16.89 -2.99
C VAL A 453 -1.12 15.98 -2.54
N PHE A 454 -0.31 16.42 -1.57
CA PHE A 454 0.84 15.71 -1.03
C PHE A 454 0.73 15.55 0.50
N PRO A 455 -0.27 14.81 0.99
CA PRO A 455 -0.49 14.62 2.43
C PRO A 455 0.74 13.97 3.09
N TRP A 456 1.07 14.45 4.29
CA TRP A 456 2.26 14.05 5.05
C TRP A 456 1.95 13.19 6.28
N ASN A 457 0.70 12.81 6.47
CA ASN A 457 0.20 12.15 7.67
C ASN A 457 0.04 10.63 7.53
N GLU A 458 -0.03 10.05 6.34
CA GLU A 458 -0.34 8.62 6.18
C GLU A 458 0.47 7.86 5.12
N THR A 459 0.80 6.59 5.39
CA THR A 459 1.44 5.60 4.48
C THR A 459 0.55 4.38 4.23
N ASP A 460 0.94 3.52 3.28
CA ASP A 460 0.20 2.31 2.83
C ASP A 460 -1.27 2.57 2.54
N ASN A 461 -1.52 3.52 1.65
CA ASN A 461 -2.88 3.84 1.23
C ASN A 461 -3.44 2.88 0.18
N LEU A 462 -2.70 1.83 -0.21
CA LEU A 462 -3.10 0.82 -1.18
C LEU A 462 -3.08 -0.56 -0.53
N ARG A 463 -4.17 -1.32 -0.67
CA ARG A 463 -4.31 -2.68 -0.14
C ARG A 463 -4.83 -3.63 -1.22
N VAL A 464 -4.11 -4.72 -1.47
CA VAL A 464 -4.45 -5.69 -2.52
C VAL A 464 -5.81 -6.33 -2.27
N VAL A 465 -6.54 -6.59 -3.36
CA VAL A 465 -7.75 -7.42 -3.42
C VAL A 465 -7.41 -8.65 -4.27
N SER A 466 -6.94 -9.71 -3.62
CA SER A 466 -6.54 -10.95 -4.28
C SER A 466 -7.76 -11.80 -4.67
N ALA A 467 -7.70 -12.48 -5.83
CA ALA A 467 -8.74 -13.40 -6.28
C ALA A 467 -8.90 -14.63 -5.39
N GLU A 468 -7.95 -14.91 -4.50
CA GLU A 468 -8.10 -15.92 -3.46
C GLU A 468 -9.08 -15.55 -2.36
N GLY A 469 -9.34 -14.25 -2.20
CA GLY A 469 -10.19 -13.68 -1.18
C GLY A 469 -9.55 -13.66 0.21
N ASN A 470 -10.36 -13.28 1.19
CA ASN A 470 -9.96 -13.04 2.56
C ASN A 470 -10.25 -14.25 3.46
N TRP A 471 -9.32 -14.60 4.35
CA TRP A 471 -9.41 -15.80 5.19
C TRP A 471 -8.93 -15.56 6.61
N ASP A 472 -9.41 -16.39 7.54
CA ASP A 472 -8.73 -16.59 8.81
C ASP A 472 -7.55 -17.55 8.60
N PHE A 473 -6.41 -17.26 9.24
CA PHE A 473 -5.20 -18.08 9.20
C PHE A 473 -4.80 -18.55 10.59
N GLU A 474 -3.96 -19.58 10.65
CA GLU A 474 -3.19 -19.95 11.84
C GLU A 474 -1.72 -20.20 11.46
N LEU A 475 -0.82 -19.81 12.35
CA LEU A 475 0.61 -20.01 12.18
C LEU A 475 0.96 -21.51 12.19
N MET A 476 1.86 -21.91 11.31
CA MET A 476 2.48 -23.23 11.26
C MET A 476 4.01 -23.10 11.34
N ASP A 477 4.69 -24.11 11.92
CA ASP A 477 6.14 -24.08 12.14
C ASP A 477 7.03 -24.90 11.16
N PRO A 478 6.80 -24.96 9.83
CA PRO A 478 7.83 -25.43 8.89
C PRO A 478 8.64 -24.27 8.28
N GLU A 479 9.95 -24.49 8.18
CA GLU A 479 10.90 -23.60 7.50
C GLU A 479 10.89 -23.81 5.98
N PHE A 480 11.10 -22.74 5.22
CA PHE A 480 11.22 -22.77 3.77
C PHE A 480 12.26 -21.76 3.27
N SER A 481 13.03 -22.12 2.23
CA SER A 481 13.94 -21.19 1.56
C SER A 481 13.69 -21.20 0.06
N CYS A 482 13.52 -20.03 -0.55
CA CYS A 482 13.34 -19.90 -2.00
C CYS A 482 13.76 -18.53 -2.57
N VAL A 483 13.45 -17.40 -1.91
CA VAL A 483 13.89 -16.04 -2.36
C VAL A 483 14.72 -15.28 -1.32
N ALA A 484 14.55 -15.56 -0.03
CA ALA A 484 15.33 -14.87 1.01
C ALA A 484 16.71 -15.51 1.20
N TYR A 485 17.73 -14.68 1.47
CA TYR A 485 19.09 -15.12 1.82
C TYR A 485 19.13 -16.06 3.05
N ASN A 486 18.10 -15.98 3.90
CA ASN A 486 17.88 -16.89 5.03
C ASN A 486 16.58 -17.68 4.81
N PRO A 487 16.47 -18.91 5.36
CA PRO A 487 15.18 -19.60 5.43
C PRO A 487 14.12 -18.68 6.03
N SER A 488 13.04 -18.46 5.30
CA SER A 488 11.85 -17.82 5.83
C SER A 488 11.02 -18.86 6.56
N SER A 489 10.74 -18.61 7.82
CA SER A 489 10.11 -19.59 8.70
C SER A 489 8.60 -19.45 8.81
N ARG A 490 7.96 -18.50 8.09
CA ARG A 490 6.53 -18.22 8.33
C ARG A 490 5.61 -18.90 7.34
N THR A 491 5.12 -20.05 7.75
CA THR A 491 4.08 -20.79 7.07
C THR A 491 2.74 -20.63 7.78
N GLU A 492 1.64 -20.60 7.04
CA GLU A 492 0.31 -20.44 7.62
C GLU A 492 -0.72 -21.39 7.01
N LEU A 493 -1.62 -21.92 7.83
CA LEU A 493 -2.76 -22.72 7.37
C LEU A 493 -3.97 -21.81 7.13
N ARG A 494 -4.48 -21.84 5.89
CA ARG A 494 -5.72 -21.16 5.52
C ARG A 494 -6.93 -21.90 6.08
N LEU A 495 -7.64 -21.29 7.03
CA LEU A 495 -8.76 -21.91 7.74
C LEU A 495 -10.09 -21.66 7.03
N LYS A 496 -10.83 -20.62 7.46
CA LYS A 496 -12.20 -20.34 7.03
C LYS A 496 -12.25 -19.05 6.21
N PRO A 497 -13.13 -18.97 5.19
CA PRO A 497 -13.37 -17.72 4.50
C PRO A 497 -13.79 -16.65 5.52
N ASN A 498 -13.25 -15.46 5.35
CA ASN A 498 -13.63 -14.28 6.12
C ASN A 498 -13.68 -13.06 5.17
N PRO A 499 -14.65 -13.00 4.25
CA PRO A 499 -14.63 -12.08 3.12
C PRO A 499 -14.53 -10.60 3.49
N LEU A 500 -15.17 -10.19 4.60
CA LEU A 500 -15.27 -8.78 4.98
C LEU A 500 -14.12 -8.28 5.87
N ALA A 501 -13.46 -9.16 6.63
CA ALA A 501 -12.49 -8.75 7.65
C ALA A 501 -11.27 -9.67 7.76
N GLY A 502 -11.15 -10.67 6.88
CA GLY A 502 -10.05 -11.62 6.88
C GLY A 502 -8.74 -11.03 6.36
N TYR A 503 -7.70 -11.85 6.43
CA TYR A 503 -6.44 -11.56 5.79
C TYR A 503 -6.47 -11.95 4.31
N GLN A 504 -5.84 -11.12 3.49
CA GLN A 504 -5.29 -11.48 2.19
C GLN A 504 -3.78 -11.67 2.36
N ASP A 505 -3.13 -12.48 1.55
CA ASP A 505 -1.77 -12.98 1.80
C ASP A 505 -0.61 -12.04 1.42
N GLN A 506 -0.88 -10.94 0.72
CA GLN A 506 -0.01 -9.77 0.51
C GLN A 506 -0.20 -8.68 1.58
N THR A 507 -0.67 -9.00 2.78
CA THR A 507 -0.58 -8.09 3.95
C THR A 507 0.16 -8.77 5.09
N THR A 508 0.64 -7.97 6.04
CA THR A 508 1.24 -8.51 7.26
C THR A 508 0.16 -9.17 8.13
N HIS A 509 0.33 -10.46 8.44
CA HIS A 509 -0.54 -11.16 9.38
C HIS A 509 0.03 -11.09 10.80
N PHE A 510 -0.82 -10.93 11.81
CA PHE A 510 -0.40 -10.82 13.21
C PHE A 510 -0.90 -12.02 14.04
N PHE A 511 0.04 -12.70 14.71
CA PHE A 511 -0.25 -13.80 15.65
C PHE A 511 0.37 -13.51 17.03
N PRO A 512 -0.22 -12.58 17.80
CA PRO A 512 0.27 -12.27 19.14
C PRO A 512 0.19 -13.50 20.06
N PRO A 513 1.19 -13.74 20.93
CA PRO A 513 1.19 -14.84 21.88
C PRO A 513 -0.02 -14.84 22.83
N GLU A 514 -0.34 -16.02 23.37
CA GLU A 514 -1.37 -16.15 24.40
C GLU A 514 -1.07 -15.25 25.62
N GLY A 515 -2.10 -14.60 26.15
CA GLY A 515 -1.98 -13.69 27.29
C GLY A 515 -1.46 -12.28 26.97
N GLN A 516 -1.09 -11.98 25.72
CA GLN A 516 -0.67 -10.64 25.34
C GLN A 516 -1.89 -9.72 25.10
N ASP A 517 -1.91 -8.51 25.68
CA ASP A 517 -3.06 -7.59 25.56
C ASP A 517 -2.91 -6.50 24.49
N VAL A 518 -1.71 -6.34 23.94
CA VAL A 518 -1.38 -5.35 22.91
C VAL A 518 -0.57 -6.01 21.80
N ILE A 519 -0.97 -5.83 20.55
CA ILE A 519 -0.18 -6.27 19.38
C ILE A 519 1.10 -5.44 19.29
N LYS A 520 2.20 -6.14 19.10
CA LYS A 520 3.54 -5.61 18.85
C LYS A 520 3.89 -5.83 17.39
N ARG A 521 4.80 -5.00 16.90
CA ARG A 521 5.38 -5.12 15.57
C ARG A 521 5.95 -6.52 15.29
N VAL A 522 6.60 -7.11 16.29
CA VAL A 522 7.23 -8.44 16.19
C VAL A 522 6.24 -9.60 16.08
N ASP A 523 4.95 -9.36 16.35
CA ASP A 523 3.91 -10.37 16.16
C ASP A 523 3.48 -10.48 14.68
N GLY A 524 3.87 -9.49 13.87
CA GLY A 524 3.53 -9.33 12.47
C GLY A 524 4.65 -9.80 11.54
N ALA A 525 4.28 -10.53 10.49
CA ALA A 525 5.16 -10.84 9.37
C ALA A 525 4.34 -11.10 8.09
N GLY A 526 5.00 -11.11 6.94
CA GLY A 526 4.40 -11.56 5.68
C GLY A 526 4.31 -13.09 5.62
N VAL A 527 3.34 -13.61 4.88
CA VAL A 527 3.17 -15.05 4.65
C VAL A 527 4.21 -15.55 3.65
N ALA A 528 4.97 -16.58 4.01
CA ALA A 528 5.94 -17.22 3.12
C ALA A 528 5.39 -18.47 2.41
N ILE A 529 4.57 -19.28 3.09
CA ILE A 529 3.89 -20.44 2.49
C ILE A 529 2.48 -20.53 3.04
N LYS A 530 1.53 -20.86 2.16
CA LYS A 530 0.13 -21.07 2.50
C LYS A 530 -0.28 -22.52 2.28
N TYR A 531 -0.81 -23.15 3.33
CA TYR A 531 -1.41 -24.48 3.25
C TYR A 531 -2.94 -24.40 3.14
N PHE A 532 -3.54 -25.29 2.36
CA PHE A 532 -4.99 -25.35 2.20
C PHE A 532 -5.62 -26.41 3.11
N SER A 533 -6.51 -26.00 4.01
CA SER A 533 -7.12 -26.86 5.05
C SER A 533 -7.88 -28.11 4.56
N ARG A 534 -8.19 -28.25 3.26
CA ARG A 534 -9.02 -29.35 2.74
C ARG A 534 -8.25 -30.54 2.15
N ARG A 535 -6.93 -30.48 2.03
CA ARG A 535 -6.07 -31.66 1.79
C ARG A 535 -4.73 -31.43 2.48
N ALA A 536 -4.45 -32.21 3.52
CA ALA A 536 -3.10 -32.30 4.05
C ALA A 536 -2.19 -32.81 2.92
N GLY A 537 -1.48 -31.90 2.24
CA GLY A 537 -0.68 -32.18 1.04
C GLY A 537 -0.78 -31.11 -0.05
N ASP A 538 -1.91 -30.41 -0.18
CA ASP A 538 -2.05 -29.30 -1.14
C ASP A 538 -1.52 -28.02 -0.49
N LYS A 539 -0.35 -27.59 -0.95
CA LYS A 539 0.32 -26.35 -0.54
C LYS A 539 0.56 -25.48 -1.76
N ASP A 540 0.47 -24.17 -1.57
CA ASP A 540 1.11 -23.23 -2.48
C ASP A 540 2.53 -22.99 -1.98
N VAL A 541 3.53 -23.28 -2.82
CA VAL A 541 4.95 -23.17 -2.47
C VAL A 541 5.54 -21.83 -2.94
N SER A 542 4.68 -20.89 -3.33
CA SER A 542 5.06 -19.51 -3.60
C SER A 542 5.08 -18.68 -2.31
N PHE A 543 5.90 -17.61 -2.24
CA PHE A 543 5.68 -16.64 -1.16
C PHE A 543 4.60 -15.64 -1.55
N SER A 544 3.39 -15.97 -1.16
CA SER A 544 2.19 -15.17 -1.43
C SER A 544 2.32 -13.72 -0.99
N TYR A 545 3.13 -13.38 0.03
CA TYR A 545 3.32 -11.97 0.42
C TYR A 545 3.97 -11.09 -0.66
N TYR A 546 4.77 -11.66 -1.57
CA TYR A 546 5.30 -10.95 -2.76
C TYR A 546 4.49 -11.26 -4.02
N GLY A 547 3.24 -11.69 -3.85
CA GLY A 547 2.37 -12.14 -4.93
C GLY A 547 2.67 -13.55 -5.46
N ASP A 548 1.63 -14.13 -6.05
CA ASP A 548 1.61 -15.46 -6.62
C ASP A 548 0.58 -15.62 -7.76
N THR A 549 0.53 -16.82 -8.35
CA THR A 549 -0.33 -17.11 -9.52
C THR A 549 -1.83 -17.10 -9.24
N LEU A 550 -2.25 -16.95 -7.99
CA LEU A 550 -3.64 -16.99 -7.57
C LEU A 550 -4.21 -15.58 -7.30
N ASP A 551 -3.38 -14.54 -7.36
CA ASP A 551 -3.81 -13.16 -7.13
C ASP A 551 -4.75 -12.61 -8.20
N ALA A 552 -4.59 -13.04 -9.45
CA ALA A 552 -5.34 -12.54 -10.59
C ALA A 552 -6.73 -13.17 -10.70
N PHE A 553 -7.76 -12.36 -10.93
CA PHE A 553 -9.07 -12.84 -11.35
C PHE A 553 -8.99 -13.30 -12.81
N THR A 554 -9.25 -14.59 -13.05
CA THR A 554 -9.16 -15.21 -14.36
C THR A 554 -10.50 -15.76 -14.84
N GLY A 555 -10.63 -15.95 -16.16
CA GLY A 555 -11.84 -16.51 -16.76
C GLY A 555 -13.08 -15.68 -16.44
N LYS A 556 -14.04 -16.28 -15.72
CA LYS A 556 -15.27 -15.63 -15.30
C LYS A 556 -15.31 -15.50 -13.78
N ALA A 557 -15.33 -14.28 -13.28
CA ALA A 557 -15.29 -13.97 -11.86
C ALA A 557 -16.31 -12.88 -11.49
N TYR A 558 -16.62 -12.78 -10.19
CA TYR A 558 -17.53 -11.77 -9.66
C TYR A 558 -17.06 -11.27 -8.30
N MET A 559 -17.30 -9.99 -8.04
CA MET A 559 -17.33 -9.42 -6.70
C MET A 559 -18.72 -8.87 -6.39
N ASN A 560 -19.36 -9.35 -5.34
CA ASN A 560 -20.64 -8.87 -4.80
C ASN A 560 -20.74 -9.20 -3.30
N LEU A 561 -21.93 -9.00 -2.69
CA LEU A 561 -22.14 -9.24 -1.26
C LEU A 561 -21.87 -10.68 -0.80
N GLY A 562 -22.03 -11.66 -1.68
CA GLY A 562 -21.88 -13.08 -1.36
C GLY A 562 -20.50 -13.67 -1.64
N THR A 563 -19.65 -12.98 -2.40
CA THR A 563 -18.37 -13.53 -2.89
C THR A 563 -17.21 -13.31 -1.90
N ASN A 564 -16.10 -14.00 -2.17
CA ASN A 564 -14.83 -13.79 -1.50
C ASN A 564 -13.73 -13.58 -2.55
N PRO A 565 -13.18 -12.37 -2.72
CA PRO A 565 -13.49 -11.16 -1.96
C PRO A 565 -14.84 -10.51 -2.34
N PRO A 566 -15.41 -9.64 -1.49
CA PRO A 566 -16.62 -8.87 -1.77
C PRO A 566 -16.30 -7.49 -2.35
N ALA A 567 -17.28 -6.87 -3.02
CA ALA A 567 -17.19 -5.47 -3.48
C ALA A 567 -17.58 -4.48 -2.36
N ALA A 568 -16.79 -4.43 -1.29
CA ALA A 568 -17.04 -3.59 -0.11
C ALA A 568 -15.78 -2.83 0.33
N ASN A 569 -15.95 -1.78 1.14
CA ASN A 569 -14.83 -1.04 1.72
C ASN A 569 -14.06 -1.89 2.73
N VAL A 570 -12.78 -1.54 2.95
CA VAL A 570 -11.97 -2.13 4.02
C VAL A 570 -12.01 -1.26 5.27
N THR A 571 -11.87 -1.89 6.43
CA THR A 571 -11.64 -1.14 7.67
C THR A 571 -10.21 -0.63 7.73
N THR A 572 -10.02 0.59 8.24
CA THR A 572 -8.69 1.15 8.50
C THR A 572 -8.42 1.18 10.00
N TYR A 573 -7.14 1.13 10.37
CA TYR A 573 -6.71 1.25 11.76
C TYR A 573 -5.36 1.95 11.79
N TYR A 574 -5.41 3.26 11.88
CA TYR A 574 -4.25 4.14 11.82
C TYR A 574 -3.29 3.93 13.00
N VAL A 575 -2.04 3.53 12.72
CA VAL A 575 -1.02 3.26 13.76
C VAL A 575 0.29 4.00 13.50
N ASN A 576 0.92 4.51 14.56
CA ASN A 576 2.29 5.02 14.50
C ASN A 576 3.29 3.87 14.67
N GLN A 577 4.35 3.89 13.86
CA GLN A 577 5.32 2.81 13.77
C GLN A 577 6.68 3.10 14.46
N ARG A 578 6.91 4.24 15.12
CA ARG A 578 8.22 4.58 15.77
C ARG A 578 8.24 4.28 17.27
N HIS A 579 9.31 3.71 17.86
CA HIS A 579 10.71 4.18 17.89
C HIS A 579 11.74 3.03 18.07
N GLU A 580 13.02 3.22 17.69
CA GLU A 580 14.10 2.26 17.95
C GLU A 580 14.15 1.88 19.44
N GLY A 581 13.89 0.61 19.75
CA GLY A 581 13.92 0.06 21.11
C GLY A 581 12.55 -0.26 21.71
N ASP A 582 11.44 0.23 21.12
CA ASP A 582 10.08 -0.19 21.50
C ASP A 582 9.38 -0.89 20.32
N ASN A 583 8.99 -2.14 20.52
CA ASN A 583 8.28 -2.94 19.52
C ASN A 583 6.76 -2.69 19.52
N ASN A 584 6.26 -1.74 20.32
CA ASN A 584 4.83 -1.49 20.45
C ASN A 584 4.28 -0.66 19.28
N HIS A 585 3.12 -1.07 18.76
CA HIS A 585 2.27 -0.19 17.95
C HIS A 585 1.52 0.77 18.87
N THR A 586 1.32 2.02 18.41
CA THR A 586 0.45 2.98 19.09
C THR A 586 -0.62 3.49 18.14
N VAL A 587 -1.81 3.74 18.67
CA VAL A 587 -2.92 4.30 17.89
C VAL A 587 -2.56 5.72 17.46
N SER A 588 -2.84 6.05 16.19
CA SER A 588 -2.80 7.42 15.70
C SER A 588 -4.21 7.97 15.54
N ASN A 589 -4.40 9.21 16.01
CA ASN A 589 -5.66 9.93 15.90
C ASN A 589 -5.57 11.09 14.87
N GLN A 590 -4.55 11.07 14.00
CA GLN A 590 -4.39 12.10 12.96
C GLN A 590 -5.46 11.97 11.86
N ASN A 591 -5.94 10.75 11.64
CA ASN A 591 -6.92 10.43 10.61
C ASN A 591 -8.08 9.64 11.23
N THR A 592 -9.28 9.80 10.68
CA THR A 592 -10.46 9.07 11.13
C THR A 592 -10.48 7.67 10.53
N ASN A 593 -10.54 6.65 11.38
CA ASN A 593 -10.65 5.27 10.95
C ASN A 593 -11.98 5.00 10.24
N THR A 594 -11.94 4.21 9.16
CA THR A 594 -13.12 3.50 8.68
C THR A 594 -13.31 2.28 9.56
N SER A 595 -14.21 2.37 10.54
CA SER A 595 -14.49 1.32 11.53
C SER A 595 -15.67 0.42 11.14
N HIS A 596 -16.43 0.81 10.11
CA HIS A 596 -17.57 0.05 9.60
C HIS A 596 -17.31 -0.49 8.18
N ILE A 597 -17.94 -1.62 7.90
CA ILE A 597 -17.97 -2.27 6.59
C ILE A 597 -19.38 -2.06 6.04
N TYR A 598 -19.49 -1.26 4.99
CA TYR A 598 -20.75 -0.89 4.37
C TYR A 598 -21.11 -1.89 3.27
N LEU A 599 -22.24 -2.56 3.43
CA LEU A 599 -22.81 -3.40 2.39
C LEU A 599 -23.60 -2.53 1.42
N SER A 600 -23.34 -2.69 0.12
CA SER A 600 -24.00 -1.95 -0.96
C SER A 600 -24.46 -2.91 -2.06
N GLY A 601 -25.26 -2.39 -3.00
CA GLY A 601 -25.67 -3.14 -4.19
C GLY A 601 -24.59 -3.26 -5.27
N LEU A 602 -23.33 -2.91 -4.98
CA LEU A 602 -22.24 -2.97 -5.94
C LEU A 602 -21.94 -4.42 -6.33
N ARG A 603 -22.00 -4.69 -7.64
CA ARG A 603 -21.55 -5.94 -8.26
C ARG A 603 -20.60 -5.62 -9.40
N ILE A 604 -19.51 -6.36 -9.44
CA ILE A 604 -18.54 -6.33 -10.53
C ILE A 604 -18.51 -7.73 -11.14
N GLY A 605 -18.87 -7.84 -12.41
CA GLY A 605 -18.69 -9.05 -13.22
C GLY A 605 -17.47 -8.91 -14.10
N MET A 606 -16.67 -9.98 -14.19
CA MET A 606 -15.46 -10.03 -15.01
C MET A 606 -15.54 -11.25 -15.91
N GLU A 607 -15.32 -11.08 -17.20
CA GLU A 607 -15.34 -12.18 -18.16
C GLU A 607 -14.25 -11.99 -19.21
N ASP A 608 -13.32 -12.94 -19.28
CA ASP A 608 -12.35 -13.04 -20.36
C ASP A 608 -13.08 -13.21 -21.70
N THR A 609 -12.85 -12.27 -22.62
CA THR A 609 -13.46 -12.26 -23.95
C THR A 609 -12.61 -12.96 -25.01
N GLY A 610 -11.44 -13.46 -24.62
CA GLY A 610 -10.39 -13.96 -25.51
C GLY A 610 -9.37 -12.88 -25.86
N GLN A 611 -8.20 -13.30 -26.34
CA GLN A 611 -7.10 -12.42 -26.77
C GLN A 611 -6.57 -11.46 -25.68
N GLY A 612 -6.69 -11.82 -24.40
CA GLY A 612 -6.12 -11.03 -23.31
C GLY A 612 -6.92 -9.78 -22.94
N THR A 613 -8.23 -9.76 -23.23
CA THR A 613 -9.14 -8.65 -22.91
C THR A 613 -10.32 -9.12 -22.09
N PHE A 614 -10.73 -8.33 -21.09
CA PHE A 614 -11.87 -8.63 -20.25
C PHE A 614 -13.06 -7.70 -20.54
N ARG A 615 -14.27 -8.26 -20.46
CA ARG A 615 -15.49 -7.46 -20.27
C ARG A 615 -15.73 -7.33 -18.77
N VAL A 616 -15.88 -6.09 -18.31
CA VAL A 616 -16.20 -5.76 -16.93
C VAL A 616 -17.57 -5.12 -16.86
N GLU A 617 -18.48 -5.70 -16.08
CA GLU A 617 -19.83 -5.18 -15.84
C GLU A 617 -19.93 -4.63 -14.42
N VAL A 618 -20.31 -3.37 -14.28
CA VAL A 618 -20.54 -2.70 -13.00
C VAL A 618 -22.03 -2.46 -12.83
N ARG A 619 -22.59 -2.91 -11.70
CA ARG A 619 -23.98 -2.68 -11.30
C ARG A 619 -24.05 -2.20 -9.86
N TRP A 620 -25.08 -1.45 -9.53
CA TRP A 620 -25.27 -0.82 -8.20
C TRP A 620 -26.52 -1.30 -7.46
N ASP A 621 -27.27 -2.23 -8.06
CA ASP A 621 -28.57 -2.71 -7.63
C ASP A 621 -28.59 -4.21 -7.29
N ASP A 622 -27.43 -4.83 -7.07
CA ASP A 622 -27.31 -6.25 -6.71
C ASP A 622 -27.22 -6.43 -5.19
N TYR A 623 -28.39 -6.53 -4.56
CA TYR A 623 -28.52 -6.74 -3.11
C TYR A 623 -28.63 -8.23 -2.74
N GLU A 624 -28.44 -9.15 -3.69
CA GLU A 624 -28.69 -10.58 -3.47
C GLU A 624 -27.45 -11.30 -2.90
N VAL A 625 -27.68 -12.15 -1.91
CA VAL A 625 -26.71 -13.14 -1.42
C VAL A 625 -27.21 -14.51 -1.84
N ASP A 626 -26.63 -15.05 -2.91
CA ASP A 626 -27.09 -16.27 -3.60
C ASP A 626 -26.34 -17.55 -3.20
N GLN A 627 -25.43 -17.44 -2.24
CA GLN A 627 -24.59 -18.51 -1.71
C GLN A 627 -24.49 -18.45 -0.18
N ASP A 628 -24.00 -19.52 0.43
CA ASP A 628 -23.72 -19.53 1.86
C ASP A 628 -22.47 -18.69 2.12
N VAL A 629 -22.54 -17.76 3.07
CA VAL A 629 -21.44 -16.84 3.34
C VAL A 629 -21.28 -16.63 4.85
N ARG A 630 -20.03 -16.43 5.26
CA ARG A 630 -19.68 -16.03 6.62
C ARG A 630 -19.32 -14.56 6.60
N TRP A 631 -19.84 -13.80 7.54
CA TRP A 631 -19.49 -12.39 7.73
C TRP A 631 -19.03 -12.12 9.15
N THR A 632 -17.96 -11.34 9.28
CA THR A 632 -17.43 -10.89 10.57
C THR A 632 -17.05 -9.41 10.51
N GLY A 633 -16.89 -8.79 11.68
CA GLY A 633 -16.56 -7.36 11.79
C GLY A 633 -17.78 -6.49 12.12
N ASN A 634 -17.64 -5.18 11.90
CA ASN A 634 -18.67 -4.20 12.21
C ASN A 634 -19.37 -3.77 10.91
N ILE A 635 -20.54 -4.34 10.64
CA ILE A 635 -21.20 -4.35 9.34
C ILE A 635 -22.42 -3.45 9.38
N VAL A 636 -22.57 -2.61 8.36
CA VAL A 636 -23.68 -1.67 8.24
C VAL A 636 -24.39 -1.85 6.90
N VAL A 637 -25.71 -1.93 6.94
CA VAL A 637 -26.60 -1.94 5.77
C VAL A 637 -27.36 -0.62 5.77
N LYS A 638 -27.19 0.16 4.69
CA LYS A 638 -27.97 1.39 4.45
C LYS A 638 -29.11 1.20 3.44
N GLU A 639 -29.01 0.15 2.65
CA GLU A 639 -29.96 -0.11 1.56
C GLU A 639 -30.65 -1.45 1.79
N LYS A 640 -30.19 -2.52 1.14
CA LYS A 640 -30.87 -3.81 1.16
C LYS A 640 -29.87 -4.94 1.22
N VAL A 641 -30.26 -6.03 1.88
CA VAL A 641 -29.64 -7.34 1.75
C VAL A 641 -30.75 -8.37 1.59
N ILE A 642 -30.66 -9.20 0.55
CA ILE A 642 -31.64 -10.22 0.22
C ILE A 642 -30.93 -11.58 0.22
N LEU A 643 -31.07 -12.33 1.31
CA LEU A 643 -30.55 -13.68 1.39
C LEU A 643 -31.46 -14.64 0.63
N LYS A 644 -30.96 -15.20 -0.48
CA LYS A 644 -31.74 -16.06 -1.37
C LYS A 644 -32.17 -17.36 -0.70
N GLU A 645 -33.14 -18.02 -1.34
CA GLU A 645 -33.77 -19.22 -0.79
C GLU A 645 -32.74 -20.29 -0.41
N LYS A 646 -32.92 -20.91 0.76
CA LYS A 646 -32.07 -22.00 1.28
C LYS A 646 -30.60 -21.64 1.49
N ARG A 647 -30.24 -20.36 1.48
CA ARG A 647 -28.88 -19.88 1.79
C ARG A 647 -28.71 -19.53 3.24
N VAL A 648 -27.46 -19.55 3.70
CA VAL A 648 -27.09 -19.26 5.09
C VAL A 648 -26.10 -18.11 5.16
N ILE A 649 -26.39 -17.10 5.99
CA ILE A 649 -25.39 -16.15 6.46
C ILE A 649 -25.00 -16.53 7.89
N GLU A 650 -23.71 -16.72 8.13
CA GLU A 650 -23.15 -16.91 9.47
C GLU A 650 -22.49 -15.62 9.96
N LEU A 651 -23.03 -15.03 11.04
CA LEU A 651 -22.39 -13.97 11.81
C LEU A 651 -21.67 -14.59 13.00
N ASN A 652 -20.34 -14.51 13.02
CA ASN A 652 -19.53 -15.04 14.11
C ASN A 652 -18.28 -14.21 14.35
N GLN A 653 -17.45 -14.62 15.31
CA GLN A 653 -16.28 -13.85 15.72
C GLN A 653 -15.15 -13.91 14.67
N SER A 654 -14.63 -12.74 14.28
CA SER A 654 -13.39 -12.66 13.48
C SER A 654 -12.20 -13.14 14.29
N ARG A 655 -11.28 -13.87 13.64
CA ARG A 655 -9.97 -14.22 14.22
C ARG A 655 -8.84 -13.34 13.69
N THR A 656 -9.09 -12.58 12.63
CA THR A 656 -8.18 -11.58 12.09
C THR A 656 -8.22 -10.32 12.94
N PRO A 657 -7.07 -9.88 13.49
CA PRO A 657 -6.95 -8.60 14.17
C PRO A 657 -7.46 -7.41 13.34
N ASN A 658 -8.28 -6.55 13.96
CA ASN A 658 -8.72 -5.28 13.39
C ASN A 658 -8.51 -4.08 14.34
N GLN A 659 -7.87 -4.33 15.48
CA GLN A 659 -7.40 -3.33 16.43
C GLN A 659 -6.16 -3.86 17.16
N ILE A 660 -5.36 -2.98 17.77
CA ILE A 660 -4.11 -3.38 18.43
C ILE A 660 -4.29 -3.79 19.90
N THR A 661 -5.44 -3.52 20.52
CA THR A 661 -5.72 -3.90 21.91
C THR A 661 -6.73 -5.03 21.96
N ARG A 662 -6.54 -5.95 22.91
CA ARG A 662 -7.46 -7.07 23.11
C ARG A 662 -8.82 -6.55 23.56
N ASP A 663 -9.87 -6.96 22.85
CA ASP A 663 -11.24 -6.62 23.19
C ASP A 663 -11.68 -7.41 24.44
N SER A 664 -12.28 -6.71 25.40
CA SER A 664 -12.69 -7.31 26.67
C SER A 664 -13.92 -8.23 26.55
N VAL A 665 -14.69 -8.11 25.47
CA VAL A 665 -15.90 -8.91 25.23
C VAL A 665 -15.56 -10.18 24.45
N SER A 666 -14.84 -10.07 23.34
CA SER A 666 -14.46 -11.23 22.52
C SER A 666 -13.24 -11.98 23.11
N GLY A 667 -12.38 -11.27 23.83
CA GLY A 667 -11.08 -11.78 24.27
C GLY A 667 -10.05 -11.86 23.14
N LEU A 668 -10.29 -11.24 21.98
CA LEU A 668 -9.43 -11.26 20.80
C LEU A 668 -9.04 -9.84 20.38
N PHE A 669 -8.10 -9.69 19.44
CA PHE A 669 -7.78 -8.40 18.79
C PHE A 669 -8.79 -7.98 17.71
N ALA A 670 -10.02 -8.48 17.86
CA ALA A 670 -11.15 -8.12 17.03
C ALA A 670 -12.40 -8.02 17.90
N ARG A 671 -13.19 -6.98 17.69
CA ARG A 671 -14.47 -6.81 18.40
C ARG A 671 -15.47 -7.91 18.01
N PRO A 672 -16.49 -8.19 18.84
CA PRO A 672 -17.61 -9.01 18.45
C PRO A 672 -18.28 -8.48 17.19
N THR A 673 -18.69 -9.39 16.32
CA THR A 673 -19.33 -9.04 15.06
C THR A 673 -20.66 -8.34 15.31
N SER A 674 -20.91 -7.25 14.59
CA SER A 674 -22.16 -6.52 14.62
C SER A 674 -22.68 -6.35 13.21
N LEU A 675 -23.98 -6.60 13.03
CA LEU A 675 -24.72 -6.23 11.84
C LEU A 675 -25.76 -5.17 12.24
N LYS A 676 -25.74 -4.02 11.59
CA LYS A 676 -26.68 -2.92 11.84
C LYS A 676 -27.47 -2.58 10.57
N LEU A 677 -28.79 -2.50 10.67
CA LEU A 677 -29.64 -1.88 9.67
C LEU A 677 -29.87 -0.42 10.08
N GLU A 678 -29.49 0.52 9.22
CA GLU A 678 -29.79 1.94 9.43
C GLU A 678 -31.19 2.30 8.97
N GLU A 679 -31.60 3.54 9.24
CA GLU A 679 -32.89 4.06 8.82
C GLU A 679 -33.11 3.84 7.32
N GLY A 680 -34.29 3.29 6.98
CA GLY A 680 -34.66 2.97 5.59
C GLY A 680 -34.06 1.67 5.04
N ALA A 681 -33.14 1.02 5.75
CA ALA A 681 -32.54 -0.23 5.29
C ALA A 681 -33.48 -1.43 5.42
N GLU A 682 -33.31 -2.42 4.54
CA GLU A 682 -34.09 -3.65 4.50
C GLU A 682 -33.19 -4.90 4.56
N PHE A 683 -33.55 -5.89 5.37
CA PHE A 683 -32.91 -7.20 5.37
C PHE A 683 -33.96 -8.28 5.17
N ARG A 684 -33.83 -9.08 4.12
CA ARG A 684 -34.84 -10.08 3.74
C ARG A 684 -34.24 -11.48 3.74
N LEU A 685 -34.78 -12.35 4.58
CA LEU A 685 -34.52 -13.78 4.55
C LEU A 685 -35.58 -14.45 3.67
N LEU A 686 -35.23 -14.83 2.44
CA LEU A 686 -36.16 -15.54 1.57
C LEU A 686 -36.43 -16.97 2.05
N LYS A 687 -37.32 -17.67 1.35
CA LYS A 687 -37.83 -18.99 1.75
C LYS A 687 -36.73 -19.96 2.19
N ARG A 688 -36.90 -20.50 3.41
CA ARG A 688 -35.96 -21.49 4.02
C ARG A 688 -34.50 -21.02 4.13
N SER A 689 -34.21 -19.73 3.98
CA SER A 689 -32.87 -19.20 4.25
C SER A 689 -32.64 -18.99 5.75
N ARG A 690 -31.39 -18.75 6.16
CA ARG A 690 -31.04 -18.65 7.58
C ARG A 690 -29.99 -17.59 7.85
N LEU A 691 -30.20 -16.80 8.89
CA LEU A 691 -29.20 -15.94 9.49
C LEU A 691 -28.84 -16.49 10.86
N ASP A 692 -27.62 -17.00 11.01
CA ASP A 692 -27.12 -17.58 12.25
C ASP A 692 -26.16 -16.60 12.94
N LEU A 693 -26.50 -16.17 14.16
CA LEU A 693 -25.59 -15.44 15.03
C LEU A 693 -24.94 -16.43 16.01
N SER A 694 -23.65 -16.21 16.26
CA SER A 694 -22.87 -16.95 17.25
C SER A 694 -21.73 -16.13 17.84
N GLN A 695 -21.18 -16.61 18.96
CA GLN A 695 -19.97 -16.06 19.60
C GLN A 695 -20.10 -14.58 20.01
N LYS A 696 -21.22 -14.22 20.64
CA LYS A 696 -21.52 -12.87 21.14
C LYS A 696 -21.74 -11.85 20.01
N SER A 697 -22.17 -12.32 18.84
CA SER A 697 -22.49 -11.43 17.71
C SER A 697 -23.80 -10.67 17.97
N SER A 698 -23.97 -9.53 17.30
CA SER A 698 -25.15 -8.69 17.43
C SER A 698 -25.82 -8.41 16.09
N PHE A 699 -27.16 -8.34 16.11
CA PHE A 699 -27.96 -7.82 15.01
C PHE A 699 -28.85 -6.69 15.54
N VAL A 700 -28.65 -5.49 15.01
CA VAL A 700 -29.32 -4.26 15.42
C VAL A 700 -30.19 -3.76 14.27
N ILE A 701 -31.47 -3.55 14.57
CA ILE A 701 -32.48 -3.06 13.63
C ILE A 701 -32.91 -1.70 14.16
N GLU A 702 -32.39 -0.62 13.58
CA GLU A 702 -32.67 0.75 14.03
C GLU A 702 -34.04 1.26 13.56
N ASP A 703 -34.43 2.42 14.07
CA ASP A 703 -35.67 3.11 13.69
C ASP A 703 -35.82 3.22 12.16
N GLY A 704 -37.05 3.06 11.66
CA GLY A 704 -37.39 3.10 10.23
C GLY A 704 -36.98 1.88 9.39
N SER A 705 -36.07 1.02 9.88
CA SER A 705 -35.57 -0.14 9.14
C SER A 705 -36.53 -1.35 9.16
N LEU A 706 -36.30 -2.30 8.26
CA LEU A 706 -37.16 -3.48 8.05
C LEU A 706 -36.36 -4.79 8.04
N LEU A 707 -36.79 -5.76 8.85
CA LEU A 707 -36.40 -7.16 8.73
C LEU A 707 -37.60 -8.01 8.30
N GLU A 708 -37.46 -8.74 7.20
CA GLU A 708 -38.42 -9.75 6.76
C GLU A 708 -37.86 -11.17 6.90
N ILE A 709 -38.60 -12.03 7.58
CA ILE A 709 -38.30 -13.47 7.71
C ILE A 709 -39.39 -14.24 6.93
N GLY A 710 -39.03 -14.69 5.73
CA GLY A 710 -39.93 -15.39 4.82
C GLY A 710 -40.32 -16.80 5.28
N ASP A 711 -41.17 -17.46 4.49
CA ASP A 711 -41.71 -18.78 4.83
C ASP A 711 -40.60 -19.83 5.06
N GLY A 712 -40.61 -20.41 6.26
CA GLY A 712 -39.64 -21.42 6.68
C GLY A 712 -38.21 -20.90 6.90
N ALA A 713 -37.96 -19.60 6.69
CA ALA A 713 -36.69 -18.97 7.00
C ALA A 713 -36.46 -18.85 8.52
N GLU A 714 -35.22 -18.70 8.95
CA GLU A 714 -34.89 -18.68 10.38
C GLU A 714 -33.82 -17.64 10.71
N LEU A 715 -34.11 -16.76 11.68
CA LEU A 715 -33.10 -15.98 12.39
C LEU A 715 -32.77 -16.73 13.68
N ARG A 716 -31.51 -17.11 13.88
CA ARG A 716 -31.06 -17.88 15.02
C ARG A 716 -30.04 -17.11 15.85
N LEU A 717 -30.27 -17.09 17.16
CA LEU A 717 -29.35 -16.55 18.16
C LEU A 717 -28.86 -17.67 19.08
N GLY A 718 -27.54 -17.78 19.21
CA GLY A 718 -26.85 -18.62 20.18
C GLY A 718 -26.69 -17.96 21.54
N GLN A 719 -25.76 -18.50 22.34
CA GLN A 719 -25.50 -18.01 23.70
C GLN A 719 -24.73 -16.69 23.67
N GLY A 720 -25.25 -15.65 24.34
CA GLY A 720 -24.61 -14.34 24.42
C GLY A 720 -24.82 -13.46 23.19
N ASP A 721 -25.39 -13.98 22.11
CA ASP A 721 -25.73 -13.19 20.94
C ASP A 721 -26.91 -12.26 21.23
N THR A 722 -26.93 -11.09 20.58
CA THR A 722 -27.91 -10.04 20.87
C THR A 722 -28.70 -9.65 19.62
N LEU A 723 -30.03 -9.70 19.72
CA LEU A 723 -30.93 -9.06 18.76
C LEU A 723 -31.51 -7.80 19.42
N ARG A 724 -31.24 -6.63 18.84
CA ARG A 724 -31.85 -5.37 19.25
C ARG A 724 -32.80 -4.87 18.16
N ILE A 725 -34.03 -4.56 18.56
CA ILE A 725 -35.08 -4.02 17.70
C ILE A 725 -35.48 -2.69 18.33
N ALA A 726 -35.09 -1.59 17.69
CA ALA A 726 -35.32 -0.24 18.18
C ALA A 726 -36.81 0.16 18.09
N ALA A 727 -37.21 1.20 18.82
CA ALA A 727 -38.51 1.82 18.60
C ALA A 727 -38.64 2.27 17.13
N GLY A 728 -39.81 2.03 16.50
CA GLY A 728 -40.06 2.37 15.09
C GLY A 728 -39.46 1.39 14.05
N ALA A 729 -38.60 0.45 14.47
CA ALA A 729 -38.16 -0.66 13.62
C ALA A 729 -39.30 -1.64 13.31
N ARG A 730 -39.28 -2.25 12.12
CA ARG A 730 -40.28 -3.22 11.65
C ARG A 730 -39.69 -4.62 11.47
N VAL A 731 -40.32 -5.62 12.08
CA VAL A 731 -39.93 -7.04 11.93
C VAL A 731 -41.14 -7.86 11.52
N HIS A 732 -41.11 -8.44 10.33
CA HIS A 732 -42.19 -9.24 9.77
C HIS A 732 -41.79 -10.71 9.66
N ILE A 733 -42.52 -11.62 10.31
CA ILE A 733 -42.30 -13.06 10.20
C ILE A 733 -43.49 -13.73 9.51
N GLN A 734 -43.24 -14.24 8.30
CA GLN A 734 -44.25 -14.80 7.40
C GLN A 734 -44.28 -16.33 7.47
N GLY A 735 -45.46 -16.92 7.25
CA GLY A 735 -45.66 -18.35 7.15
C GLY A 735 -45.01 -19.14 8.29
N LYS A 736 -44.19 -20.13 7.94
CA LYS A 736 -43.41 -20.96 8.88
C LYS A 736 -42.06 -20.35 9.27
N GLY A 737 -41.82 -19.08 8.95
CA GLY A 737 -40.62 -18.34 9.34
C GLY A 737 -40.47 -18.28 10.87
N ARG A 738 -39.23 -18.20 11.37
CA ARG A 738 -38.97 -18.30 12.82
C ARG A 738 -37.88 -17.34 13.30
N LEU A 739 -38.13 -16.75 14.47
CA LEU A 739 -37.09 -16.25 15.36
C LEU A 739 -36.78 -17.33 16.40
N ARG A 740 -35.57 -17.86 16.38
CA ARG A 740 -35.08 -18.86 17.32
C ARG A 740 -34.00 -18.27 18.22
N VAL A 741 -34.21 -18.36 19.53
CA VAL A 741 -33.23 -17.94 20.52
C VAL A 741 -32.89 -19.13 21.40
N ASP A 742 -31.66 -19.61 21.28
CA ASP A 742 -31.13 -20.71 22.08
C ASP A 742 -30.79 -20.21 23.50
N LYS A 743 -30.25 -21.09 24.35
CA LYS A 743 -29.97 -20.80 25.76
C LYS A 743 -29.00 -19.62 25.90
N GLY A 744 -29.40 -18.59 26.65
CA GLY A 744 -28.55 -17.45 26.97
C GLY A 744 -28.44 -16.38 25.88
N GLY A 745 -29.15 -16.51 24.77
CA GLY A 745 -29.28 -15.41 23.80
C GLY A 745 -30.10 -14.25 24.37
N VAL A 746 -29.82 -13.04 23.91
CA VAL A 746 -30.35 -11.77 24.41
C VAL A 746 -31.29 -11.15 23.38
N VAL A 747 -32.48 -10.74 23.81
CA VAL A 747 -33.42 -9.99 22.97
C VAL A 747 -33.77 -8.68 23.63
N CYS A 748 -33.46 -7.58 22.94
CA CYS A 748 -33.72 -6.21 23.34
C CYS A 748 -34.80 -5.63 22.41
N LEU A 749 -36.07 -5.77 22.81
CA LEU A 749 -37.20 -5.22 22.08
C LEU A 749 -37.66 -3.91 22.72
N GLU A 750 -37.41 -2.78 22.07
CA GLU A 750 -37.77 -1.47 22.59
C GLU A 750 -39.28 -1.21 22.46
N GLN A 751 -39.81 -0.37 23.36
CA GLN A 751 -41.21 0.03 23.29
C GLN A 751 -41.44 0.89 22.05
N GLY A 752 -42.38 0.49 21.18
CA GLY A 752 -42.65 1.16 19.91
C GLY A 752 -42.10 0.43 18.68
N ALA A 753 -41.36 -0.68 18.86
CA ALA A 753 -41.02 -1.59 17.77
C ALA A 753 -42.27 -2.30 17.22
N GLU A 754 -42.38 -2.41 15.90
CA GLU A 754 -43.47 -3.11 15.22
C GLU A 754 -43.04 -4.54 14.87
N VAL A 755 -43.65 -5.54 15.53
CA VAL A 755 -43.35 -6.96 15.30
C VAL A 755 -44.61 -7.69 14.86
N VAL A 756 -44.64 -8.10 13.59
CA VAL A 756 -45.77 -8.80 12.96
C VAL A 756 -45.46 -10.29 12.86
N LEU A 757 -46.33 -11.12 13.45
CA LEU A 757 -46.17 -12.58 13.54
C LEU A 757 -47.36 -13.30 12.88
N GLU A 758 -47.23 -13.76 11.64
CA GLU A 758 -48.36 -14.31 10.86
C GLU A 758 -48.97 -15.59 11.47
N LYS A 759 -48.14 -16.44 12.09
CA LYS A 759 -48.56 -17.65 12.84
C LYS A 759 -48.47 -17.45 14.35
N GLY A 760 -48.44 -16.19 14.78
CA GLY A 760 -48.36 -15.78 16.16
C GLY A 760 -47.19 -16.40 16.93
N ARG A 761 -47.45 -16.96 18.13
CA ARG A 761 -46.41 -17.56 18.97
C ARG A 761 -45.64 -18.69 18.30
N ARG A 762 -46.18 -19.32 17.25
CA ARG A 762 -45.48 -20.39 16.50
C ARG A 762 -44.28 -19.86 15.71
N ASN A 763 -44.23 -18.56 15.42
CA ASN A 763 -43.06 -17.92 14.81
C ASN A 763 -41.92 -17.69 15.81
N LEU A 764 -42.17 -17.85 17.12
CA LEU A 764 -41.17 -17.62 18.17
C LEU A 764 -40.74 -18.93 18.83
N LYS A 765 -39.45 -19.28 18.71
CA LYS A 765 -38.83 -20.41 19.40
C LYS A 765 -37.80 -19.90 20.41
N LEU A 766 -38.28 -19.44 21.56
CA LEU A 766 -37.46 -18.85 22.61
C LEU A 766 -37.18 -19.85 23.73
N HIS A 767 -35.92 -20.18 23.96
CA HIS A 767 -35.50 -21.03 25.06
C HIS A 767 -35.90 -20.45 26.44
N ARG A 768 -36.12 -21.29 27.45
CA ARG A 768 -36.56 -20.83 28.80
C ARG A 768 -35.57 -19.84 29.45
N ARG A 769 -34.29 -19.97 29.11
CA ARG A 769 -33.17 -19.12 29.55
C ARG A 769 -32.76 -18.06 28.51
N THR A 770 -33.68 -17.62 27.66
CA THR A 770 -33.49 -16.38 26.88
C THR A 770 -33.42 -15.21 27.84
N VAL A 771 -32.45 -14.32 27.65
CA VAL A 771 -32.26 -13.12 28.46
C VAL A 771 -33.05 -11.97 27.83
N ILE A 772 -33.85 -11.30 28.66
CA ILE A 772 -34.59 -10.09 28.28
C ILE A 772 -34.19 -9.04 29.31
N PRO A 773 -33.33 -8.07 28.94
CA PRO A 773 -32.85 -7.09 29.91
C PRO A 773 -33.98 -6.21 30.45
N GLN A 774 -33.77 -5.62 31.62
CA GLN A 774 -34.73 -4.70 32.22
C GLN A 774 -34.98 -3.50 31.29
N GLY A 775 -36.25 -3.10 31.16
CA GLY A 775 -36.66 -2.00 30.27
C GLY A 775 -37.10 -2.44 28.87
N TYR A 776 -36.81 -3.67 28.45
CA TYR A 776 -37.24 -4.19 27.16
C TYR A 776 -38.52 -5.03 27.24
N ALA A 777 -39.34 -4.96 26.19
CA ALA A 777 -40.56 -5.72 26.08
C ALA A 777 -40.27 -7.22 25.91
N ASN A 778 -41.08 -8.07 26.54
CA ASN A 778 -40.94 -9.51 26.43
C ASN A 778 -41.63 -10.01 25.14
N PRO A 779 -40.89 -10.59 24.17
CA PRO A 779 -41.51 -11.02 22.90
C PRO A 779 -42.62 -12.06 23.07
N ARG A 780 -42.63 -12.83 24.17
CA ARG A 780 -43.71 -13.81 24.47
C ARG A 780 -45.06 -13.14 24.78
N LYS A 781 -45.05 -11.85 25.11
CA LYS A 781 -46.23 -11.06 25.47
C LYS A 781 -46.80 -10.25 24.30
N LEU A 782 -46.16 -10.27 23.13
CA LEU A 782 -46.57 -9.49 21.95
C LEU A 782 -47.91 -9.91 21.33
N ILE A 783 -48.49 -11.03 21.77
CA ILE A 783 -49.78 -11.50 21.26
C ILE A 783 -50.70 -11.78 22.45
N PRO A 784 -51.81 -11.03 22.61
CA PRO A 784 -52.90 -11.41 23.49
C PRO A 784 -53.48 -12.74 22.99
N GLY A 785 -53.58 -13.73 23.87
CA GLY A 785 -54.01 -15.07 23.50
C GLY A 785 -55.38 -15.07 22.80
N LYS A 786 -55.45 -15.79 21.68
CA LYS A 786 -56.62 -16.59 21.33
C LYS A 786 -56.14 -18.01 21.05
#